data_AF-A0A1G8YN87-F1
#
_entry.id   AF-A0A1G8YN87-F1
#
_cell.length_a   1.000
_cell.length_b   1.000
_cell.length_c   1.000
_cell.angle_alpha   90.00
_cell.angle_beta   90.00
_cell.angle_gamma   90.00
#
_symmetry.space_group_name_H-M   'P 1'
#
loop_
_entity.id
_entity.type
_entity.pdbx_description
1 polymer ?
#
loop_
_entity_poly.entity_id
_entity_poly.type
_entity_poly.pdbx_seq_one_letter_code
_entity_poly.pdbx_strand_id
1 'polypeptide(L)'
;MSSPDVATRRPAQDPAPAAPAVALEQAEAAIVEHYPRLVRLGYLVLPPSLGRNRRVLTAHALAQRALPKGRTPGEAPAFPQQRTEGARGRLGDPGYAYVRLRVLRGALAAGLPLRRRAWPRRAQFPPLLPQVWGLRLFPRSGGADELALDQRLSALSGPARAAYVLRGLEGLPDTEVRRILDAAGVEDPHAALAEADGVEAMYALLDSPEFDPCSLQARPTDLMRRRQHTKAALVATAAVVVCGALLGLPGDGWGPDGAAAPSYAKNPAAEAALDPDQLTAAGADAWKRSARTDFSAWPARGSLTGDKDLLRRALAVWARPGRSVQVSATPGTPAGAPPGPAQLLYAGEVDQARVVVLYDGLRIARYAEPKEGTSGAALDFARVDGAGTATASALVVGRTDGNVRYLTAPWVSEVAVRDLTDPSARARALGRTEDGVTDPVASSAQARKCTSWNALELGDNATTRTVTDLGELTPAHLTSGRPEAPRELAGGAARRSWAQTACLLPTVRSHGVRSVNSWAYAHQTLPEDNGTATWVCTRAETWRGAGSRTLAQFQAPGKPTGAIAAKAEDAPACGPRDPKVLAGVLWKSQGGSWYLLAGGSRQIESIETSGGVRASADGNTLSVRAKEGARAELDGRLENGDKVSVLR
;
A
#
# COMPACT_ATOMS: atom_id res chain seq x y z
N MET A 1 13.60 29.35 91.67
CA MET A 1 14.12 27.96 91.73
C MET A 1 12.92 27.03 91.79
N SER A 2 13.01 25.89 91.10
CA SER A 2 11.96 24.89 90.82
C SER A 2 11.15 25.14 89.55
N SER A 3 11.57 24.44 88.49
CA SER A 3 10.99 24.38 87.14
C SER A 3 9.76 23.45 87.09
N PRO A 4 8.73 23.75 86.28
CA PRO A 4 7.53 22.92 86.16
C PRO A 4 7.56 21.91 85.00
N ASP A 5 6.63 20.98 85.13
CA ASP A 5 6.27 19.80 84.32
C ASP A 5 6.19 19.95 82.80
N VAL A 6 6.55 18.87 82.09
CA VAL A 6 5.86 18.43 80.86
C VAL A 6 5.77 16.90 80.83
N ALA A 7 4.54 16.38 80.76
CA ALA A 7 4.21 14.97 80.66
C ALA A 7 3.81 14.54 79.23
N THR A 8 4.22 13.32 78.87
CA THR A 8 3.64 12.36 77.89
C THR A 8 3.70 12.62 76.37
N ARG A 9 4.35 11.69 75.63
CA ARG A 9 3.70 10.73 74.69
C ARG A 9 4.72 9.81 74.00
N ARG A 10 4.40 8.52 73.93
CA ARG A 10 5.06 7.48 73.10
C ARG A 10 4.86 7.80 71.60
N PRO A 11 5.84 7.52 70.72
CA PRO A 11 5.68 7.76 69.29
C PRO A 11 4.63 6.81 68.70
N ALA A 12 3.62 7.41 68.06
CA ALA A 12 2.63 6.70 67.28
C ALA A 12 3.26 6.15 66.00
N GLN A 13 2.91 4.91 65.65
CA GLN A 13 3.34 4.22 64.44
C GLN A 13 2.90 5.01 63.20
N ASP A 14 3.85 5.27 62.30
CA ASP A 14 3.60 5.87 61.01
C ASP A 14 2.64 5.00 60.16
N PRO A 15 1.67 5.59 59.46
CA PRO A 15 0.78 4.85 58.58
C PRO A 15 1.55 4.28 57.39
N ALA A 16 1.37 2.98 57.14
CA ALA A 16 1.98 2.27 56.03
C ALA A 16 1.65 2.94 54.67
N PRO A 17 2.62 3.02 53.73
CA PRO A 17 2.41 3.66 52.44
C PRO A 17 1.40 2.89 51.58
N ALA A 18 0.46 3.62 50.98
CA ALA A 18 -0.55 3.10 50.06
C ALA A 18 0.11 2.40 48.84
N ALA A 19 -0.45 1.27 48.42
CA ALA A 19 0.04 0.49 47.28
C ALA A 19 0.09 1.32 45.97
N PRO A 20 1.11 1.14 45.13
CA PRO A 20 1.30 1.99 43.95
C PRO A 20 0.20 1.74 42.92
N ALA A 21 -0.40 2.82 42.42
CA ALA A 21 -1.26 2.78 41.24
C ALA A 21 -0.46 2.19 40.06
N VAL A 22 -1.03 1.22 39.35
CA VAL A 22 -0.41 0.65 38.14
C VAL A 22 -0.08 1.78 37.17
N ALA A 23 1.19 1.92 36.81
CA ALA A 23 1.63 2.96 35.89
C ALA A 23 0.95 2.74 34.53
N LEU A 24 0.40 3.81 33.92
CA LEU A 24 -0.26 3.76 32.60
C LEU A 24 0.59 3.02 31.57
N GLU A 25 1.91 3.26 31.58
CA GLU A 25 2.91 2.62 30.72
C GLU A 25 2.92 1.09 30.84
N GLN A 26 2.73 0.53 32.05
CA GLN A 26 2.65 -0.92 32.26
C GLN A 26 1.37 -1.50 31.66
N ALA A 27 0.24 -0.79 31.78
CA ALA A 27 -1.02 -1.22 31.17
C ALA A 27 -1.01 -1.11 29.63
N GLU A 28 -0.33 -0.10 29.08
CA GLU A 28 -0.12 0.06 27.63
C GLU A 28 0.76 -1.04 27.07
N ALA A 29 1.91 -1.32 27.70
CA ALA A 29 2.79 -2.42 27.32
C ALA A 29 2.05 -3.77 27.35
N ALA A 30 1.31 -4.04 28.42
CA ALA A 30 0.56 -5.28 28.58
C ALA A 30 -0.55 -5.48 27.53
N ILE A 31 -1.22 -4.41 27.10
CA ILE A 31 -2.21 -4.50 26.01
C ILE A 31 -1.52 -4.85 24.70
N VAL A 32 -0.39 -4.21 24.38
CA VAL A 32 0.33 -4.49 23.13
C VAL A 32 0.85 -5.93 23.12
N GLU A 33 1.46 -6.37 24.22
CA GLU A 33 2.04 -7.71 24.34
C GLU A 33 0.98 -8.82 24.34
N HIS A 34 -0.15 -8.60 25.02
CA HIS A 34 -1.16 -9.65 25.25
C HIS A 34 -2.49 -9.38 24.55
N TYR A 35 -2.53 -8.52 23.53
CA TYR A 35 -3.76 -8.15 22.83
C TYR A 35 -4.58 -9.36 22.36
N PRO A 36 -4.02 -10.36 21.63
CA PRO A 36 -4.81 -11.49 21.15
C PRO A 36 -5.42 -12.30 22.30
N ARG A 37 -4.67 -12.47 23.39
CA ARG A 37 -5.08 -13.21 24.59
C ARG A 37 -6.23 -12.52 25.31
N LEU A 38 -6.16 -11.19 25.46
CA LEU A 38 -7.22 -10.37 26.07
C LEU A 38 -8.50 -10.37 25.25
N VAL A 39 -8.40 -10.27 23.92
CA VAL A 39 -9.57 -10.31 23.04
C VAL A 39 -10.21 -11.71 23.09
N ARG A 40 -9.41 -12.78 23.08
CA ARG A 40 -9.88 -14.17 23.24
C ARG A 40 -10.62 -14.39 24.55
N LEU A 41 -10.07 -13.92 25.67
CA LEU A 41 -10.75 -13.91 26.98
C LEU A 41 -12.13 -13.23 26.89
N GLY A 42 -12.18 -12.02 26.31
CA GLY A 42 -13.44 -11.29 26.13
C GLY A 42 -14.44 -12.06 25.27
N TYR A 43 -13.99 -12.63 24.14
CA TYR A 43 -14.84 -13.39 23.21
C TYR A 43 -15.50 -14.60 23.87
N LEU A 44 -14.73 -15.38 24.64
CA LEU A 44 -15.20 -16.59 25.33
C LEU A 44 -16.18 -16.30 26.47
N VAL A 45 -16.02 -15.17 27.18
CA VAL A 45 -16.90 -14.80 28.29
C VAL A 45 -18.22 -14.18 27.81
N LEU A 46 -18.17 -13.42 26.71
CA LEU A 46 -19.33 -12.72 26.15
C LEU A 46 -20.50 -13.68 25.86
N PRO A 47 -21.75 -13.25 26.14
CA PRO A 47 -22.91 -14.12 26.04
C PRO A 47 -23.17 -14.55 24.58
N PRO A 48 -23.54 -15.82 24.33
CA PRO A 48 -23.82 -16.33 22.99
C PRO A 48 -24.98 -15.60 22.31
N SER A 49 -25.91 -15.01 23.09
CA SER A 49 -27.05 -14.23 22.60
C SER A 49 -26.67 -13.00 21.75
N LEU A 50 -25.43 -12.50 21.85
CA LEU A 50 -24.94 -11.42 20.99
C LEU A 50 -24.75 -11.88 19.53
N GLY A 51 -24.60 -13.20 19.31
CA GLY A 51 -24.21 -13.77 18.03
C GLY A 51 -22.72 -13.60 17.73
N ARG A 52 -22.14 -14.55 16.97
CA ARG A 52 -20.68 -14.66 16.74
C ARG A 52 -20.04 -13.35 16.26
N ASN A 53 -20.63 -12.68 15.26
CA ASN A 53 -20.11 -11.41 14.73
C ASN A 53 -20.07 -10.28 15.76
N ARG A 54 -21.13 -10.11 16.56
CA ARG A 54 -21.16 -9.05 17.58
C ARG A 54 -20.24 -9.39 18.75
N ARG A 55 -20.09 -10.67 19.11
CA ARG A 55 -19.09 -11.11 20.11
C ARG A 55 -17.67 -10.70 19.69
N VAL A 56 -17.29 -10.88 18.42
CA VAL A 56 -15.98 -10.46 17.90
C VAL A 56 -15.77 -8.95 18.06
N LEU A 57 -16.70 -8.13 17.56
CA LEU A 57 -16.57 -6.67 17.62
C LEU A 57 -16.59 -6.15 19.07
N THR A 58 -17.43 -6.71 19.92
CA THR A 58 -17.49 -6.34 21.35
C THR A 58 -16.20 -6.75 22.06
N ALA A 59 -15.64 -7.94 21.79
CA ALA A 59 -14.38 -8.37 22.41
C ALA A 59 -13.22 -7.42 22.09
N HIS A 60 -13.07 -6.99 20.83
CA HIS A 60 -12.07 -5.99 20.45
C HIS A 60 -12.32 -4.64 21.12
N ALA A 61 -13.58 -4.18 21.14
CA ALA A 61 -13.93 -2.93 21.81
C ALA A 61 -13.64 -2.95 23.31
N LEU A 62 -13.79 -4.11 23.98
CA LEU A 62 -13.46 -4.28 25.38
C LEU A 62 -11.95 -4.20 25.63
N ALA A 63 -11.14 -4.91 24.84
CA ALA A 63 -9.68 -4.86 24.93
C ALA A 63 -9.14 -3.43 24.68
N GLN A 64 -9.63 -2.75 23.64
CA GLN A 64 -9.21 -1.38 23.29
C GLN A 64 -9.59 -0.33 24.36
N ARG A 65 -10.62 -0.60 25.17
CA ARG A 65 -11.10 0.32 26.22
C ARG A 65 -10.57 -0.04 27.62
N ALA A 66 -9.73 -1.07 27.72
CA ALA A 66 -9.23 -1.56 29.00
C ALA A 66 -8.14 -0.67 29.59
N LEU A 67 -7.58 0.28 28.83
CA LEU A 67 -6.63 1.28 29.33
C LEU A 67 -7.24 2.18 30.41
N PRO A 68 -6.43 2.58 31.42
CA PRO A 68 -6.87 3.54 32.43
C PRO A 68 -7.17 4.90 31.79
N LYS A 69 -8.28 5.52 32.21
CA LYS A 69 -8.64 6.88 31.78
C LYS A 69 -8.26 7.87 32.87
N GLY A 70 -6.98 8.28 32.90
CA GLY A 70 -6.46 9.25 33.86
C GLY A 70 -6.34 8.72 35.30
N ARG A 71 -5.73 9.54 36.18
CA ARG A 71 -5.62 9.25 37.63
C ARG A 71 -7.00 9.34 38.28
N THR A 72 -7.78 8.26 38.24
CA THR A 72 -8.88 8.04 39.20
C THR A 72 -8.30 7.48 40.50
N PRO A 73 -8.30 8.23 41.61
CA PRO A 73 -7.96 7.69 42.92
C PRO A 73 -9.13 6.80 43.37
N GLY A 74 -8.90 5.50 43.56
CA GLY A 74 -9.91 4.60 44.14
C GLY A 74 -10.02 3.21 43.53
N GLU A 75 -9.35 2.92 42.40
CA GLU A 75 -9.34 1.57 41.81
C GLU A 75 -7.94 0.93 41.92
N ALA A 76 -7.38 0.94 43.12
CA ALA A 76 -6.24 0.09 43.44
C ALA A 76 -6.75 -1.37 43.50
N PRO A 77 -6.12 -2.32 42.81
CA PRO A 77 -6.39 -3.72 43.09
C PRO A 77 -6.03 -3.99 44.56
N ALA A 78 -6.96 -4.55 45.33
CA ALA A 78 -6.66 -5.06 46.66
C ALA A 78 -5.78 -6.31 46.54
N PHE A 79 -4.49 -6.12 46.26
CA PHE A 79 -3.48 -7.17 46.35
C PHE A 79 -2.48 -6.79 47.45
N PRO A 80 -2.54 -7.43 48.64
CA PRO A 80 -1.40 -7.46 49.53
C PRO A 80 -0.30 -8.28 48.85
N GLN A 81 0.83 -7.65 48.53
CA GLN A 81 2.05 -8.36 48.13
C GLN A 81 2.60 -9.12 49.34
N GLN A 82 2.25 -10.39 49.48
CA GLN A 82 3.08 -11.31 50.25
C GLN A 82 4.14 -11.88 49.31
N ARG A 83 5.38 -11.41 49.48
CA ARG A 83 6.57 -12.01 48.88
C ARG A 83 6.69 -13.44 49.43
N THR A 84 6.40 -14.41 48.58
CA THR A 84 6.93 -15.75 48.72
C THR A 84 7.88 -15.96 47.55
N GLU A 85 9.18 -15.92 47.85
CA GLU A 85 10.22 -16.30 46.91
C GLU A 85 10.01 -17.76 46.51
N GLY A 86 9.83 -18.03 45.22
CA GLY A 86 9.76 -19.41 44.72
C GLY A 86 8.71 -19.73 43.64
N ALA A 87 8.36 -18.79 42.75
CA ALA A 87 7.67 -19.12 41.49
C ALA A 87 7.82 -17.99 40.45
N ARG A 88 9.04 -17.76 39.94
CA ARG A 88 9.27 -16.85 38.80
C ARG A 88 8.81 -17.53 37.52
N GLY A 89 7.54 -17.33 37.18
CA GLY A 89 7.00 -17.70 35.87
C GLY A 89 5.47 -17.81 35.89
N ARG A 90 4.80 -16.91 35.17
CA ARG A 90 3.36 -16.88 34.80
C ARG A 90 2.38 -16.11 35.69
N LEU A 91 2.77 -15.55 36.82
CA LEU A 91 1.89 -14.72 37.66
C LEU A 91 2.58 -13.40 38.04
N GLY A 92 2.17 -12.31 37.38
CA GLY A 92 2.27 -10.98 37.96
C GLY A 92 2.96 -9.91 37.14
N ASP A 93 2.66 -9.75 35.85
CA ASP A 93 2.70 -8.40 35.27
C ASP A 93 1.48 -7.61 35.84
N PRO A 94 1.69 -6.57 36.66
CA PRO A 94 0.59 -5.77 37.20
C PRO A 94 -0.24 -5.10 36.10
N GLY A 95 0.38 -4.75 34.96
CA GLY A 95 -0.28 -4.20 33.79
C GLY A 95 -1.29 -5.18 33.20
N TYR A 96 -0.85 -6.40 32.90
CA TYR A 96 -1.72 -7.47 32.39
C TYR A 96 -2.86 -7.81 33.35
N ALA A 97 -2.58 -7.93 34.66
CA ALA A 97 -3.61 -8.24 35.65
C ALA A 97 -4.71 -7.15 35.70
N TYR A 98 -4.32 -5.87 35.62
CA TYR A 98 -5.26 -4.75 35.57
C TYR A 98 -6.16 -4.81 34.33
N VAL A 99 -5.54 -4.95 33.15
CA VAL A 99 -6.24 -4.96 31.86
C VAL A 99 -7.17 -6.17 31.75
N ARG A 100 -6.72 -7.36 32.19
CA ARG A 100 -7.51 -8.58 32.26
C ARG A 100 -8.79 -8.39 33.06
N LEU A 101 -8.69 -7.80 34.24
CA LEU A 101 -9.85 -7.53 35.10
C LEU A 101 -10.85 -6.57 34.43
N ARG A 102 -10.36 -5.54 33.73
CA ARG A 102 -11.20 -4.58 33.01
C ARG A 102 -11.95 -5.24 31.84
N VAL A 103 -11.28 -6.08 31.06
CA VAL A 103 -11.90 -6.86 29.98
C VAL A 103 -12.97 -7.80 30.55
N LEU A 104 -12.65 -8.52 31.62
CA LEU A 104 -13.57 -9.46 32.26
C LEU A 104 -14.84 -8.77 32.77
N ARG A 105 -14.70 -7.66 33.50
CA ARG A 105 -15.84 -6.83 33.96
C ARG A 105 -16.72 -6.36 32.81
N GLY A 106 -16.09 -5.91 31.72
CA GLY A 106 -16.82 -5.46 30.54
C GLY A 106 -17.59 -6.58 29.85
N ALA A 107 -17.01 -7.78 29.75
CA ALA A 107 -17.64 -8.95 29.17
C ALA A 107 -18.84 -9.45 30.02
N LEU A 108 -18.68 -9.51 31.34
CA LEU A 108 -19.76 -9.87 32.27
C LEU A 108 -20.90 -8.83 32.23
N ALA A 109 -20.57 -7.54 32.19
CA ALA A 109 -21.56 -6.46 32.14
C ALA A 109 -22.38 -6.46 30.84
N ALA A 110 -21.84 -6.97 29.73
CA ALA A 110 -22.55 -7.07 28.45
C ALA A 110 -23.65 -8.15 28.44
N GLY A 111 -23.63 -9.09 29.39
CA GLY A 111 -24.65 -10.13 29.56
C GLY A 111 -25.77 -9.80 30.55
N LEU A 112 -25.69 -8.67 31.26
CA LEU A 112 -26.73 -8.28 32.21
C LEU A 112 -27.99 -7.75 31.51
N PRO A 113 -29.20 -8.08 32.01
CA PRO A 113 -30.45 -7.56 31.44
C PRO A 113 -30.55 -6.04 31.59
N LEU A 114 -31.07 -5.38 30.55
CA LEU A 114 -31.38 -3.94 30.56
C LEU A 114 -32.55 -3.69 31.52
N ARG A 115 -32.28 -3.38 32.79
CA ARG A 115 -33.33 -2.99 33.74
C ARG A 115 -33.79 -1.57 33.44
N ARG A 116 -35.12 -1.37 33.28
CA ARG A 116 -35.75 -0.06 32.98
C ARG A 116 -35.41 1.08 33.97
N ARG A 117 -34.92 0.77 35.17
CA ARG A 117 -34.58 1.75 36.23
C ARG A 117 -33.08 2.00 36.44
N ALA A 118 -32.19 1.28 35.75
CA ALA A 118 -30.75 1.48 35.85
C ALA A 118 -30.22 2.10 34.55
N TRP A 119 -29.34 3.10 34.66
CA TRP A 119 -28.68 3.66 33.48
C TRP A 119 -27.86 2.55 32.79
N PRO A 120 -28.14 2.22 31.52
CA PRO A 120 -27.46 1.15 30.81
C PRO A 120 -25.97 1.47 30.66
N ARG A 121 -25.10 0.52 31.02
CA ARG A 121 -23.64 0.71 30.92
C ARG A 121 -23.23 0.70 29.45
N ARG A 122 -22.20 1.47 29.08
CA ARG A 122 -21.70 1.56 27.68
C ARG A 122 -21.35 0.20 27.06
N ALA A 123 -21.05 -0.82 27.86
CA ALA A 123 -20.77 -2.19 27.40
C ALA A 123 -22.01 -2.96 26.90
N GLN A 124 -23.22 -2.49 27.22
CA GLN A 124 -24.49 -3.12 26.82
C GLN A 124 -24.98 -2.63 25.44
N PHE A 125 -24.43 -1.52 24.94
CA PHE A 125 -24.73 -1.00 23.61
C PHE A 125 -23.75 -1.53 22.54
N PRO A 126 -24.17 -1.59 21.26
CA PRO A 126 -23.25 -1.88 20.17
C PRO A 126 -22.04 -0.93 20.22
N PRO A 127 -20.80 -1.44 20.10
CA PRO A 127 -19.64 -0.57 20.11
C PRO A 127 -19.65 0.35 18.88
N LEU A 128 -19.44 1.65 19.08
CA LEU A 128 -19.28 2.61 17.98
C LEU A 128 -18.03 2.32 17.14
N LEU A 129 -17.03 1.65 17.71
CA LEU A 129 -15.82 1.16 17.04
C LEU A 129 -15.33 -0.11 17.77
N PRO A 130 -14.76 -1.09 17.04
CA PRO A 130 -14.65 -1.14 15.58
C PRO A 130 -15.99 -1.42 14.88
N GLN A 131 -16.24 -0.78 13.72
CA GLN A 131 -17.41 -1.02 12.86
C GLN A 131 -16.99 -1.71 11.57
N VAL A 132 -17.81 -2.64 11.10
CA VAL A 132 -17.64 -3.32 9.82
C VAL A 132 -18.93 -3.19 9.03
N TRP A 133 -18.86 -2.52 7.89
CA TRP A 133 -20.00 -2.29 7.00
C TRP A 133 -20.01 -3.31 5.87
N GLY A 134 -21.17 -3.96 5.66
CA GLY A 134 -21.39 -4.88 4.55
C GLY A 134 -20.83 -6.30 4.72
N LEU A 135 -20.03 -6.56 5.76
CA LEU A 135 -19.43 -7.86 6.04
C LEU A 135 -19.78 -8.35 7.46
N ARG A 136 -19.82 -9.67 7.64
CA ARG A 136 -19.86 -10.34 8.95
C ARG A 136 -18.52 -11.03 9.19
N LEU A 137 -17.95 -10.80 10.36
CA LEU A 137 -16.70 -11.40 10.82
C LEU A 137 -17.01 -12.60 11.72
N PHE A 138 -16.29 -13.69 11.49
CA PHE A 138 -16.37 -14.90 12.31
C PHE A 138 -14.96 -15.44 12.53
N PRO A 139 -14.63 -15.98 13.72
CA PRO A 139 -13.44 -16.83 13.86
C PRO A 139 -13.51 -18.02 12.89
N ARG A 140 -12.36 -18.65 12.62
CA ARG A 140 -12.34 -19.86 11.77
C ARG A 140 -13.17 -20.97 12.41
N SER A 141 -13.98 -21.67 11.64
CA SER A 141 -14.73 -22.82 12.17
C SER A 141 -13.76 -23.91 12.65
N GLY A 142 -13.98 -24.43 13.87
CA GLY A 142 -13.27 -25.57 14.41
C GLY A 142 -13.91 -26.90 14.00
N GLY A 143 -13.38 -28.00 14.53
CA GLY A 143 -13.91 -29.33 14.35
C GLY A 143 -15.10 -29.63 15.26
N ALA A 144 -15.45 -30.92 15.36
CA ALA A 144 -16.59 -31.36 16.17
C ALA A 144 -16.39 -31.11 17.67
N ASP A 145 -15.15 -31.20 18.15
CA ASP A 145 -14.80 -31.03 19.57
C ASP A 145 -14.90 -29.56 20.00
N GLU A 146 -14.44 -28.62 19.16
CA GLU A 146 -14.59 -27.18 19.41
C GLU A 146 -16.05 -26.75 19.38
N LEU A 147 -16.86 -27.31 18.47
CA LEU A 147 -18.30 -27.06 18.44
C LEU A 147 -19.00 -27.60 19.69
N ALA A 148 -18.64 -28.81 20.14
CA ALA A 148 -19.17 -29.40 21.37
C ALA A 148 -18.81 -28.55 22.60
N LEU A 149 -17.58 -28.01 22.65
CA LEU A 149 -17.17 -27.09 23.70
C LEU A 149 -17.92 -25.74 23.64
N ASP A 150 -18.08 -25.11 22.46
CA ASP A 150 -18.87 -23.86 22.29
C ASP A 150 -20.32 -24.06 22.76
N GLN A 151 -20.92 -25.23 22.52
CA GLN A 151 -22.26 -25.58 23.00
C GLN A 151 -22.32 -25.70 24.54
N ARG A 152 -21.37 -26.42 25.16
CA ARG A 152 -21.29 -26.55 26.62
C ARG A 152 -21.05 -25.20 27.30
N LEU A 153 -20.12 -24.40 26.79
CA LEU A 153 -19.86 -23.05 27.30
C LEU A 153 -21.07 -22.12 27.13
N SER A 154 -21.83 -22.26 26.04
CA SER A 154 -23.04 -21.47 25.82
C SER A 154 -24.16 -21.77 26.82
N ALA A 155 -24.17 -22.95 27.45
CA ALA A 155 -25.13 -23.33 28.49
C ALA A 155 -24.78 -22.77 29.87
N LEU A 156 -23.51 -22.44 30.12
CA LEU A 156 -23.06 -21.86 31.40
C LEU A 156 -23.54 -20.42 31.60
N SER A 157 -23.64 -20.01 32.86
CA SER A 157 -23.77 -18.61 33.26
C SER A 157 -22.54 -17.80 32.83
N GLY A 158 -22.68 -16.47 32.77
CA GLY A 158 -21.56 -15.56 32.47
C GLY A 158 -20.38 -15.74 33.44
N PRO A 159 -20.62 -15.73 34.77
CA PRO A 159 -19.60 -16.02 35.77
C PRO A 159 -18.97 -17.41 35.64
N ALA A 160 -19.75 -18.46 35.35
CA ALA A 160 -19.21 -19.81 35.20
C ALA A 160 -18.34 -19.96 33.93
N ARG A 161 -18.74 -19.36 32.80
CA ARG A 161 -17.86 -19.26 31.62
C ARG A 161 -16.55 -18.54 31.97
N ALA A 162 -16.62 -17.44 32.70
CA ALA A 162 -15.43 -16.72 33.15
C ALA A 162 -14.53 -17.60 34.03
N ALA A 163 -15.09 -18.37 34.97
CA ALA A 163 -14.33 -19.31 35.79
C ALA A 163 -13.61 -20.37 34.92
N TYR A 164 -14.33 -21.01 34.00
CA TYR A 164 -13.78 -22.01 33.10
C TYR A 164 -12.64 -21.45 32.23
N VAL A 165 -12.81 -20.25 31.67
CA VAL A 165 -11.79 -19.59 30.82
C VAL A 165 -10.57 -19.16 31.64
N LEU A 166 -10.74 -18.64 32.86
CA LEU A 166 -9.61 -18.29 33.73
C LEU A 166 -8.81 -19.52 34.19
N ARG A 167 -9.46 -20.67 34.41
CA ARG A 167 -8.76 -21.94 34.69
C ARG A 167 -7.96 -22.42 33.49
N GLY A 168 -8.58 -22.43 32.30
CA GLY A 168 -7.96 -22.98 31.09
C GLY A 168 -7.02 -22.02 30.37
N LEU A 169 -7.52 -20.88 29.90
CA LEU A 169 -6.78 -19.91 29.07
C LEU A 169 -5.71 -19.17 29.87
N GLU A 170 -6.00 -18.83 31.13
CA GLU A 170 -5.06 -18.10 32.00
C GLU A 170 -4.25 -19.04 32.92
N GLY A 171 -4.63 -20.31 33.04
CA GLY A 171 -3.93 -21.29 33.88
C GLY A 171 -3.96 -20.95 35.38
N LEU A 172 -5.00 -20.25 35.84
CA LEU A 172 -5.06 -19.73 37.21
C LEU A 172 -5.63 -20.77 38.19
N PRO A 173 -5.08 -20.86 39.42
CA PRO A 173 -5.65 -21.72 40.45
C PRO A 173 -6.99 -21.15 40.95
N ASP A 174 -7.86 -22.02 41.46
CA ASP A 174 -9.21 -21.67 41.92
C ASP A 174 -9.26 -20.53 42.93
N THR A 175 -8.24 -20.41 43.79
CA THR A 175 -8.11 -19.31 44.75
C THR A 175 -7.97 -17.95 44.06
N GLU A 176 -7.23 -17.90 42.96
CA GLU A 176 -7.02 -16.70 42.15
C GLU A 176 -8.25 -16.41 41.28
N VAL A 177 -8.85 -17.44 40.69
CA VAL A 177 -10.09 -17.32 39.90
C VAL A 177 -11.19 -16.70 40.76
N ARG A 178 -11.41 -17.20 41.98
CA ARG A 178 -12.39 -16.63 42.93
C ARG A 178 -12.13 -15.15 43.20
N ARG A 179 -10.86 -14.79 43.46
CA ARG A 179 -10.47 -13.39 43.74
C ARG A 179 -10.73 -12.47 42.55
N ILE A 180 -10.45 -12.93 41.33
CA ILE A 180 -10.68 -12.15 40.11
C ILE A 180 -12.18 -11.99 39.83
N LEU A 181 -12.98 -13.04 40.03
CA LEU A 181 -14.44 -12.98 39.85
C LEU A 181 -15.09 -12.04 40.89
N ASP A 182 -14.67 -12.12 42.14
CA ASP A 182 -15.08 -11.20 43.21
C ASP A 182 -14.72 -9.76 42.85
N ALA A 183 -13.46 -9.51 42.46
CA ALA A 183 -13.03 -8.19 41.99
C ALA A 183 -13.77 -7.73 40.72
N ALA A 184 -14.31 -8.65 39.92
CA ALA A 184 -15.14 -8.34 38.76
C ALA A 184 -16.60 -8.03 39.12
N GLY A 185 -16.99 -8.17 40.39
CA GLY A 185 -18.34 -7.91 40.90
C GLY A 185 -19.30 -9.09 40.74
N VAL A 186 -18.79 -10.32 40.73
CA VAL A 186 -19.62 -11.55 40.77
C VAL A 186 -20.08 -11.79 42.20
N GLU A 187 -21.40 -11.92 42.41
CA GLU A 187 -22.01 -12.08 43.75
C GLU A 187 -21.60 -13.38 44.46
N ASP A 188 -21.53 -14.50 43.73
CA ASP A 188 -21.10 -15.79 44.27
C ASP A 188 -20.06 -16.45 43.36
N PRO A 189 -18.75 -16.18 43.59
CA PRO A 189 -17.67 -16.83 42.85
C PRO A 189 -17.63 -18.35 43.08
N HIS A 190 -18.05 -18.86 44.24
CA HIS A 190 -18.01 -20.28 44.53
C HIS A 190 -19.02 -21.06 43.69
N ALA A 191 -20.25 -20.55 43.57
CA ALA A 191 -21.24 -21.12 42.67
C ALA A 191 -20.79 -21.10 41.21
N ALA A 192 -20.11 -20.03 40.77
CA ALA A 192 -19.57 -19.94 39.41
C ALA A 192 -18.50 -21.02 39.12
N LEU A 193 -17.61 -21.31 40.08
CA LEU A 193 -16.62 -22.37 39.95
C LEU A 193 -17.29 -23.76 39.93
N ALA A 194 -18.28 -23.99 40.79
CA ALA A 194 -19.02 -25.26 40.86
C ALA A 194 -19.84 -25.52 39.60
N GLU A 195 -20.46 -24.50 39.02
CA GLU A 195 -21.16 -24.62 37.73
C GLU A 195 -20.17 -24.90 36.59
N ALA A 196 -18.99 -24.28 36.60
CA ALA A 196 -17.93 -24.54 35.62
C ALA A 196 -17.37 -25.97 35.70
N ASP A 197 -17.38 -26.60 36.89
CA ASP A 197 -16.98 -28.01 37.08
C ASP A 197 -17.94 -28.99 36.39
N GLY A 198 -19.15 -28.55 36.00
CA GLY A 198 -20.08 -29.31 35.18
C GLY A 198 -19.66 -29.47 33.72
N VAL A 199 -18.59 -28.79 33.28
CA VAL A 199 -18.02 -28.92 31.94
C VAL A 199 -16.65 -29.60 32.04
N GLU A 200 -16.48 -30.69 31.30
CA GLU A 200 -15.21 -31.42 31.21
C GLU A 200 -14.03 -30.49 30.85
N ALA A 201 -12.88 -30.69 31.50
CA ALA A 201 -11.71 -29.84 31.36
C ALA A 201 -10.99 -30.01 30.01
N MET A 202 -11.56 -29.44 28.95
CA MET A 202 -11.02 -29.44 27.59
C MET A 202 -10.23 -28.15 27.30
N TYR A 203 -9.31 -27.77 28.20
CA TYR A 203 -8.67 -26.44 28.15
C TYR A 203 -7.80 -26.20 26.91
N ALA A 204 -7.20 -27.23 26.33
CA ALA A 204 -6.40 -27.13 25.11
C ALA A 204 -7.20 -26.57 23.92
N LEU A 205 -8.51 -26.83 23.88
CA LEU A 205 -9.38 -26.34 22.81
C LEU A 205 -9.62 -24.83 22.89
N LEU A 206 -9.45 -24.19 24.05
CA LEU A 206 -9.59 -22.74 24.19
C LEU A 206 -8.57 -21.96 23.37
N ASP A 207 -7.44 -22.60 23.03
CA ASP A 207 -6.40 -22.01 22.17
C ASP A 207 -6.62 -22.23 20.67
N SER A 208 -7.68 -22.97 20.31
CA SER A 208 -8.00 -23.27 18.91
C SER A 208 -8.41 -22.01 18.11
N PRO A 209 -8.28 -22.06 16.77
CA PRO A 209 -8.71 -20.96 15.91
C PRO A 209 -10.21 -20.62 15.97
N GLU A 210 -11.08 -21.50 16.49
CA GLU A 210 -12.52 -21.22 16.66
C GLU A 210 -12.81 -20.18 17.74
N PHE A 211 -11.93 -20.10 18.73
CA PHE A 211 -12.03 -19.11 19.80
C PHE A 211 -11.02 -17.97 19.58
N ASP A 212 -10.45 -17.84 18.38
CA ASP A 212 -9.53 -16.75 18.03
C ASP A 212 -10.22 -15.59 17.29
N PRO A 213 -10.63 -14.52 18.01
CA PRO A 213 -11.20 -13.33 17.38
C PRO A 213 -10.17 -12.50 16.58
N CYS A 214 -8.87 -12.80 16.65
CA CYS A 214 -7.85 -12.15 15.82
C CYS A 214 -7.61 -12.89 14.48
N SER A 215 -8.08 -14.13 14.33
CA SER A 215 -7.98 -14.93 13.10
C SER A 215 -9.35 -15.09 12.44
N LEU A 216 -9.76 -14.08 11.67
CA LEU A 216 -11.13 -13.92 11.20
C LEU A 216 -11.33 -14.29 9.73
N GLN A 217 -12.52 -14.84 9.43
CA GLN A 217 -13.08 -14.94 8.09
C GLN A 217 -14.15 -13.86 7.89
N ALA A 218 -14.06 -13.13 6.78
CA ALA A 218 -15.08 -12.17 6.37
C ALA A 218 -16.07 -12.83 5.40
N ARG A 219 -17.36 -12.77 5.71
CA ARG A 219 -18.44 -13.22 4.81
C ARG A 219 -19.36 -12.06 4.46
N PRO A 220 -19.91 -12.01 3.23
CA PRO A 220 -20.92 -11.01 2.87
C PRO A 220 -22.15 -11.14 3.78
N THR A 221 -22.76 -9.99 4.10
CA THR A 221 -24.10 -9.98 4.71
C THR A 221 -25.13 -10.55 3.73
N ASP A 222 -26.15 -11.26 4.21
CA ASP A 222 -27.18 -11.89 3.37
C ASP A 222 -27.82 -10.87 2.42
N LEU A 223 -27.42 -10.94 1.15
CA LEU A 223 -27.79 -10.01 0.09
C LEU A 223 -29.28 -10.14 -0.30
N MET A 224 -29.90 -11.30 -0.05
CA MET A 224 -31.30 -11.55 -0.40
C MET A 224 -32.25 -10.87 0.58
N ARG A 225 -31.91 -10.88 1.88
CA ARG A 225 -32.71 -10.23 2.93
C ARG A 225 -32.74 -8.70 2.77
N ARG A 226 -31.63 -8.11 2.31
CA ARG A 226 -31.54 -6.66 2.02
C ARG A 226 -32.45 -6.24 0.87
N ARG A 227 -32.59 -7.08 -0.16
CA ARG A 227 -33.47 -6.84 -1.32
C ARG A 227 -34.96 -6.95 -0.96
N GLN A 228 -35.30 -7.65 0.11
CA GLN A 228 -36.68 -7.77 0.60
C GLN A 228 -37.06 -6.61 1.53
N HIS A 229 -36.16 -6.15 2.40
CA HIS A 229 -36.42 -5.01 3.28
C HIS A 229 -36.44 -3.65 2.55
N THR A 230 -35.70 -3.50 1.45
CA THR A 230 -35.78 -2.27 0.61
C THR A 230 -37.12 -2.15 -0.12
N LYS A 231 -37.77 -3.28 -0.45
CA LYS A 231 -39.11 -3.29 -1.05
C LYS A 231 -40.20 -2.85 -0.07
N ALA A 232 -40.06 -3.18 1.22
CA ALA A 232 -41.00 -2.76 2.26
C ALA A 232 -40.89 -1.26 2.59
N ALA A 233 -39.67 -0.69 2.56
CA ALA A 233 -39.45 0.73 2.76
C ALA A 233 -40.03 1.59 1.62
N LEU A 234 -39.98 1.12 0.38
CA LEU A 234 -40.55 1.81 -0.79
C LEU A 234 -42.07 2.04 -0.68
N VAL A 235 -42.81 1.10 -0.07
CA VAL A 235 -44.26 1.23 0.12
C VAL A 235 -44.61 2.25 1.21
N ALA A 236 -43.84 2.32 2.30
CA ALA A 236 -44.05 3.30 3.36
C ALA A 236 -43.71 4.74 2.92
N THR A 237 -42.76 4.90 2.00
CA THR A 237 -42.33 6.22 1.51
C THR A 237 -43.37 6.85 0.58
N ALA A 238 -44.11 6.04 -0.19
CA ALA A 238 -45.17 6.51 -1.09
C ALA A 238 -46.34 7.20 -0.32
N ALA A 239 -46.68 6.72 0.87
CA ALA A 239 -47.74 7.32 1.69
C ALA A 239 -47.35 8.69 2.27
N VAL A 240 -46.07 8.91 2.59
CA VAL A 240 -45.58 10.19 3.13
C VAL A 240 -45.41 11.23 2.01
N VAL A 241 -45.03 10.81 0.80
CA VAL A 241 -44.88 11.70 -0.37
C VAL A 241 -46.23 12.29 -0.81
N VAL A 242 -47.33 11.54 -0.68
CA VAL A 242 -48.68 12.05 -1.03
C VAL A 242 -49.17 13.11 -0.02
N CYS A 243 -48.77 13.05 1.25
CA CYS A 243 -49.10 14.09 2.23
C CYS A 243 -48.13 15.29 2.21
N GLY A 244 -46.89 15.10 1.76
CA GLY A 244 -45.89 16.18 1.64
C GLY A 244 -46.04 17.08 0.41
N ALA A 245 -46.73 16.61 -0.64
CA ALA A 245 -46.84 17.31 -1.92
C ALA A 245 -47.77 18.55 -1.93
N LEU A 246 -48.40 18.90 -0.79
CA LEU A 246 -49.28 20.07 -0.69
C LEU A 246 -48.67 21.28 0.03
N LEU A 247 -47.43 21.24 0.54
CA LEU A 247 -46.89 22.31 1.40
C LEU A 247 -45.44 22.77 1.14
N GLY A 248 -44.91 22.67 -0.09
CA GLY A 248 -43.64 23.36 -0.36
C GLY A 248 -43.08 23.24 -1.78
N LEU A 249 -43.29 24.27 -2.59
CA LEU A 249 -42.28 24.73 -3.56
C LEU A 249 -41.43 25.78 -2.83
N PRO A 250 -40.08 25.74 -2.93
CA PRO A 250 -39.33 26.25 -4.09
C PRO A 250 -38.17 25.30 -4.51
N GLY A 251 -37.62 25.33 -5.73
CA GLY A 251 -36.67 26.33 -6.26
C GLY A 251 -35.23 25.80 -6.21
N ASP A 252 -34.47 25.97 -7.28
CA ASP A 252 -33.15 25.38 -7.56
C ASP A 252 -32.08 25.52 -6.45
N GLY A 253 -31.20 24.51 -6.33
CA GLY A 253 -29.89 24.65 -5.67
C GLY A 253 -29.56 23.60 -4.61
N TRP A 254 -28.34 23.07 -4.66
CA TRP A 254 -27.80 22.03 -3.80
C TRP A 254 -27.84 22.42 -2.31
N GLY A 255 -28.42 21.56 -1.47
CA GLY A 255 -28.50 21.78 -0.01
C GLY A 255 -27.20 21.44 0.75
N PRO A 256 -26.83 22.16 1.82
CA PRO A 256 -25.48 22.18 2.39
C PRO A 256 -25.24 21.22 3.58
N ASP A 257 -26.23 20.46 4.06
CA ASP A 257 -26.16 19.88 5.40
C ASP A 257 -26.24 18.34 5.42
N GLY A 258 -25.10 17.68 5.19
CA GLY A 258 -24.92 16.25 5.38
C GLY A 258 -23.73 15.95 6.30
N ALA A 259 -23.97 15.21 7.39
CA ALA A 259 -23.05 14.97 8.52
C ALA A 259 -21.76 14.15 8.22
N ALA A 260 -21.33 14.04 6.95
CA ALA A 260 -20.11 13.35 6.55
C ALA A 260 -19.44 13.95 5.29
N ALA A 261 -19.66 15.24 4.99
CA ALA A 261 -18.94 15.93 3.92
C ALA A 261 -17.78 16.77 4.51
N PRO A 262 -16.50 16.52 4.18
CA PRO A 262 -15.45 17.47 4.51
C PRO A 262 -15.67 18.80 3.79
N SER A 263 -15.33 19.90 4.46
CA SER A 263 -15.59 21.30 4.09
C SER A 263 -14.76 21.85 2.91
N TYR A 264 -14.48 21.06 1.88
CA TYR A 264 -13.83 21.58 0.66
C TYR A 264 -14.83 22.30 -0.28
N ALA A 265 -16.13 22.22 -0.01
CA ALA A 265 -17.19 22.86 -0.79
C ALA A 265 -17.48 24.33 -0.40
N LYS A 266 -16.61 24.97 0.40
CA LYS A 266 -16.72 26.40 0.77
C LYS A 266 -15.39 27.16 0.66
N ASN A 267 -14.35 26.54 0.07
CA ASN A 267 -13.08 27.22 -0.17
C ASN A 267 -13.15 27.84 -1.57
N PRO A 268 -13.03 29.17 -1.73
CA PRO A 268 -13.05 29.84 -3.04
C PRO A 268 -12.07 29.25 -4.05
N ALA A 269 -10.90 28.77 -3.59
CA ALA A 269 -9.93 28.11 -4.45
C ALA A 269 -10.42 26.75 -4.96
N ALA A 270 -11.16 26.01 -4.13
CA ALA A 270 -11.75 24.72 -4.52
C ALA A 270 -12.98 24.90 -5.42
N GLU A 271 -13.75 25.98 -5.24
CA GLU A 271 -14.85 26.35 -6.15
C GLU A 271 -14.31 26.78 -7.51
N ALA A 272 -13.29 27.66 -7.52
CA ALA A 272 -12.61 28.08 -8.75
C ALA A 272 -11.95 26.89 -9.48
N ALA A 273 -11.43 25.90 -8.75
CA ALA A 273 -10.88 24.69 -9.35
C ALA A 273 -11.93 23.80 -10.07
N LEU A 274 -13.22 24.00 -9.79
CA LEU A 274 -14.32 23.27 -10.41
C LEU A 274 -15.05 24.05 -11.50
N ASP A 275 -14.67 25.31 -11.70
CA ASP A 275 -15.23 26.17 -12.72
C ASP A 275 -14.48 26.00 -14.06
N PRO A 276 -15.14 25.48 -15.12
CA PRO A 276 -14.51 25.35 -16.44
C PRO A 276 -14.14 26.69 -17.09
N ASP A 277 -14.63 27.83 -16.58
CA ASP A 277 -14.24 29.18 -17.04
C ASP A 277 -12.95 29.67 -16.40
N GLN A 278 -12.50 29.04 -15.30
CA GLN A 278 -11.22 29.33 -14.65
C GLN A 278 -10.08 28.46 -15.16
N LEU A 279 -10.35 27.47 -16.01
CA LEU A 279 -9.32 26.65 -16.64
C LEU A 279 -8.32 27.55 -17.39
N THR A 280 -7.04 27.35 -17.10
CA THR A 280 -5.97 28.08 -17.78
C THR A 280 -5.54 27.36 -19.06
N ALA A 281 -4.98 28.08 -20.01
CA ALA A 281 -4.36 27.50 -21.19
C ALA A 281 -3.11 28.32 -21.54
N ALA A 282 -2.01 27.63 -21.88
CA ALA A 282 -0.86 28.32 -22.45
C ALA A 282 -1.23 28.85 -23.84
N GLY A 283 -0.71 30.03 -24.21
CA GLY A 283 -0.86 30.55 -25.57
C GLY A 283 -0.28 29.58 -26.61
N ALA A 284 -0.85 29.57 -27.83
CA ALA A 284 -0.48 28.62 -28.89
C ALA A 284 1.04 28.55 -29.17
N ASP A 285 1.72 29.68 -29.10
CA ASP A 285 3.16 29.83 -29.34
C ASP A 285 3.99 30.00 -28.06
N ALA A 286 3.42 29.79 -26.87
CA ALA A 286 4.11 29.99 -25.60
C ALA A 286 5.37 29.11 -25.49
N TRP A 287 5.30 27.87 -25.97
CA TRP A 287 6.42 26.93 -25.97
C TRP A 287 7.63 27.40 -26.81
N LYS A 288 7.44 28.26 -27.82
CA LYS A 288 8.53 28.79 -28.66
C LYS A 288 9.42 29.78 -27.90
N ARG A 289 8.88 30.44 -26.87
CA ARG A 289 9.55 31.50 -26.10
C ARG A 289 9.78 31.13 -24.64
N SER A 290 9.15 30.06 -24.17
CA SER A 290 9.28 29.61 -22.79
C SER A 290 10.68 29.10 -22.51
N ALA A 291 11.28 29.56 -21.40
CA ALA A 291 12.52 28.98 -20.88
C ALA A 291 12.32 27.55 -20.35
N ARG A 292 11.08 27.18 -20.03
CA ARG A 292 10.69 25.82 -19.62
C ARG A 292 9.95 25.11 -20.73
N THR A 293 10.46 23.97 -21.16
CA THR A 293 9.84 23.11 -22.17
C THR A 293 9.23 21.90 -21.49
N ASP A 294 8.10 22.08 -20.81
CA ASP A 294 7.36 21.03 -20.11
C ASP A 294 5.84 21.21 -20.29
N PHE A 295 5.03 20.48 -19.53
CA PHE A 295 3.57 20.55 -19.63
C PHE A 295 2.99 21.95 -19.38
N SER A 296 3.67 22.84 -18.64
CA SER A 296 3.19 24.21 -18.45
C SER A 296 3.20 25.02 -19.74
N ALA A 297 4.02 24.64 -20.71
CA ALA A 297 4.13 25.32 -22.00
C ALA A 297 3.20 24.73 -23.09
N TRP A 298 2.45 23.68 -22.78
CA TRP A 298 1.54 23.03 -23.74
C TRP A 298 0.26 23.87 -23.93
N PRO A 299 -0.09 24.25 -25.17
CA PRO A 299 -1.36 24.88 -25.44
C PRO A 299 -2.50 23.86 -25.33
N ALA A 300 -3.71 24.34 -25.05
CA ALA A 300 -4.92 23.53 -25.15
C ALA A 300 -5.18 23.17 -26.62
N ARG A 301 -5.36 21.87 -26.92
CA ARG A 301 -5.63 21.34 -28.27
C ARG A 301 -6.85 20.41 -28.28
N GLY A 302 -7.43 20.16 -29.45
CA GLY A 302 -8.59 19.30 -29.61
C GLY A 302 -9.91 20.06 -29.81
N SER A 303 -10.81 19.42 -30.54
CA SER A 303 -12.10 19.97 -30.97
C SER A 303 -13.11 20.23 -29.84
N LEU A 304 -12.92 19.64 -28.65
CA LEU A 304 -13.82 19.75 -27.51
C LEU A 304 -13.29 20.70 -26.41
N THR A 305 -12.27 21.49 -26.71
CA THR A 305 -11.72 22.50 -25.76
C THR A 305 -12.73 23.59 -25.40
N GLY A 306 -13.75 23.81 -26.24
CA GLY A 306 -14.86 24.72 -25.96
C GLY A 306 -16.08 24.07 -25.29
N ASP A 307 -16.13 22.74 -25.13
CA ASP A 307 -17.28 22.03 -24.55
C ASP A 307 -17.28 22.17 -23.02
N LYS A 308 -17.92 23.25 -22.55
CA LYS A 308 -18.00 23.58 -21.12
C LYS A 308 -18.71 22.52 -20.29
N ASP A 309 -19.64 21.77 -20.87
CA ASP A 309 -20.35 20.72 -20.15
C ASP A 309 -19.45 19.50 -19.93
N LEU A 310 -18.68 19.10 -20.94
CA LEU A 310 -17.66 18.07 -20.81
C LEU A 310 -16.59 18.47 -19.78
N LEU A 311 -16.08 19.69 -19.88
CA LEU A 311 -15.05 20.20 -18.96
C LEU A 311 -15.56 20.26 -17.52
N ARG A 312 -16.79 20.73 -17.31
CA ARG A 312 -17.44 20.71 -15.98
C ARG A 312 -17.58 19.30 -15.42
N ARG A 313 -17.97 18.32 -16.24
CA ARG A 313 -18.04 16.90 -15.83
C ARG A 313 -16.65 16.37 -15.46
N ALA A 314 -15.62 16.63 -16.27
CA ALA A 314 -14.26 16.21 -16.00
C ALA A 314 -13.74 16.74 -14.66
N LEU A 315 -13.95 18.04 -14.39
CA LEU A 315 -13.58 18.68 -13.13
C LEU A 315 -14.37 18.13 -11.92
N ALA A 316 -15.68 17.94 -12.08
CA ALA A 316 -16.51 17.34 -11.03
C ALA A 316 -16.08 15.92 -10.69
N VAL A 317 -15.77 15.09 -11.71
CA VAL A 317 -15.27 13.73 -11.54
C VAL A 317 -13.89 13.72 -10.89
N TRP A 318 -13.01 14.65 -11.25
CA TRP A 318 -11.71 14.78 -10.58
C TRP A 318 -11.89 15.08 -9.09
N ALA A 319 -12.74 16.04 -8.71
CA ALA A 319 -12.95 16.33 -7.29
C ALA A 319 -13.70 15.24 -6.52
N ARG A 320 -14.64 14.55 -7.18
CA ARG A 320 -15.54 13.55 -6.58
C ARG A 320 -15.86 12.44 -7.58
N PRO A 321 -14.97 11.46 -7.76
CA PRO A 321 -15.25 10.36 -8.67
C PRO A 321 -16.45 9.55 -8.16
N GLY A 322 -17.47 9.40 -9.02
CA GLY A 322 -18.63 8.56 -8.73
C GLY A 322 -18.26 7.08 -8.69
N ARG A 323 -19.11 6.23 -8.11
CA ARG A 323 -18.85 4.78 -7.96
C ARG A 323 -18.67 4.02 -9.29
N SER A 324 -19.18 4.58 -10.38
CA SER A 324 -19.06 4.03 -11.74
C SER A 324 -17.79 4.48 -12.46
N VAL A 325 -17.02 5.41 -11.89
CA VAL A 325 -15.77 5.91 -12.48
C VAL A 325 -14.62 5.00 -12.08
N GLN A 326 -13.88 4.51 -13.07
CA GLN A 326 -12.63 3.79 -12.83
C GLN A 326 -11.54 4.80 -12.50
N VAL A 327 -11.03 4.79 -11.27
CA VAL A 327 -9.94 5.68 -10.86
C VAL A 327 -8.65 4.90 -10.82
N SER A 328 -7.64 5.39 -11.54
CA SER A 328 -6.28 4.86 -11.49
C SER A 328 -5.29 5.96 -11.14
N ALA A 329 -4.23 5.61 -10.43
CA ALA A 329 -3.15 6.54 -10.12
C ALA A 329 -1.82 5.81 -10.20
N THR A 330 -0.86 6.45 -10.87
CA THR A 330 0.54 6.03 -10.85
C THR A 330 1.04 5.99 -9.40
N PRO A 331 1.89 5.02 -9.00
CA PRO A 331 2.30 4.88 -7.60
C PRO A 331 2.83 6.16 -6.96
N GLY A 332 2.18 6.56 -5.86
CA GLY A 332 2.46 7.78 -5.07
C GLY A 332 2.16 9.09 -5.80
N THR A 333 1.28 9.06 -6.79
CA THR A 333 0.53 10.23 -7.26
C THR A 333 -0.71 10.43 -6.37
N PRO A 334 -0.91 11.63 -5.78
CA PRO A 334 -2.16 11.94 -5.09
C PRO A 334 -3.35 11.85 -6.06
N ALA A 335 -4.46 11.26 -5.62
CA ALA A 335 -5.71 11.16 -6.39
C ALA A 335 -6.81 12.14 -5.90
N GLY A 336 -6.46 13.07 -5.01
CA GLY A 336 -7.39 14.06 -4.47
C GLY A 336 -7.78 15.13 -5.50
N ALA A 337 -8.74 15.99 -5.12
CA ALA A 337 -9.20 17.12 -5.91
C ALA A 337 -8.04 18.04 -6.37
N PRO A 338 -8.21 18.79 -7.46
CA PRO A 338 -7.22 19.78 -7.87
C PRO A 338 -7.05 20.86 -6.80
N PRO A 339 -5.83 21.34 -6.53
CA PRO A 339 -5.56 22.36 -5.51
C PRO A 339 -6.02 23.77 -5.91
N GLY A 340 -6.32 23.99 -7.19
CA GLY A 340 -6.73 25.25 -7.78
C GLY A 340 -7.11 25.04 -9.26
N PRO A 341 -7.38 26.12 -10.02
CA PRO A 341 -7.68 26.01 -11.44
C PRO A 341 -6.57 25.30 -12.22
N ALA A 342 -6.93 24.22 -12.91
CA ALA A 342 -5.99 23.44 -13.71
C ALA A 342 -5.76 24.06 -15.09
N GLN A 343 -4.64 23.69 -15.71
CA GLN A 343 -4.36 23.99 -17.12
C GLN A 343 -4.99 22.91 -18.01
N LEU A 344 -5.75 23.32 -19.02
CA LEU A 344 -6.26 22.45 -20.07
C LEU A 344 -5.15 22.17 -21.09
N LEU A 345 -4.80 20.89 -21.27
CA LEU A 345 -3.83 20.46 -22.27
C LEU A 345 -4.50 19.91 -23.53
N TYR A 346 -5.62 19.20 -23.35
CA TYR A 346 -6.36 18.60 -24.46
C TYR A 346 -7.81 18.33 -24.10
N ALA A 347 -8.71 18.53 -25.06
CA ALA A 347 -10.07 18.00 -25.01
C ALA A 347 -10.53 17.63 -26.43
N GLY A 348 -10.83 16.36 -26.66
CA GLY A 348 -11.20 15.87 -28.00
C GLY A 348 -11.68 14.43 -28.01
N GLU A 349 -12.07 13.96 -29.18
CA GLU A 349 -12.47 12.56 -29.37
C GLU A 349 -11.26 11.68 -29.71
N VAL A 350 -11.11 10.58 -28.97
CA VAL A 350 -10.08 9.57 -29.21
C VAL A 350 -10.77 8.20 -29.24
N ASP A 351 -10.74 7.54 -30.39
CA ASP A 351 -11.49 6.32 -30.65
C ASP A 351 -13.00 6.51 -30.35
N GLN A 352 -13.54 5.76 -29.39
CA GLN A 352 -14.95 5.79 -28.94
C GLN A 352 -15.13 6.58 -27.63
N ALA A 353 -14.14 7.39 -27.23
CA ALA A 353 -14.18 8.17 -26.00
C ALA A 353 -13.98 9.67 -26.26
N ARG A 354 -14.58 10.50 -25.41
CA ARG A 354 -14.23 11.91 -25.22
C ARG A 354 -13.19 11.99 -24.11
N VAL A 355 -12.04 12.56 -24.41
CA VAL A 355 -10.88 12.61 -23.52
C VAL A 355 -10.56 14.05 -23.16
N VAL A 356 -10.37 14.32 -21.87
CA VAL A 356 -9.91 15.60 -21.34
C VAL A 356 -8.61 15.36 -20.56
N VAL A 357 -7.57 16.13 -20.86
CA VAL A 357 -6.27 16.09 -20.20
C VAL A 357 -6.02 17.42 -19.52
N LEU A 358 -5.83 17.37 -18.20
CA LEU A 358 -5.62 18.52 -17.34
C LEU A 358 -4.28 18.40 -16.61
N TYR A 359 -3.67 19.55 -16.29
CA TYR A 359 -2.43 19.65 -15.54
C TYR A 359 -2.57 20.64 -14.39
N ASP A 360 -2.25 20.24 -13.16
CA ASP A 360 -2.36 21.12 -11.97
C ASP A 360 -1.02 21.71 -11.49
N GLY A 361 0.04 21.58 -12.29
CA GLY A 361 1.40 21.99 -11.92
C GLY A 361 2.25 20.88 -11.31
N LEU A 362 1.65 19.76 -10.88
CA LEU A 362 2.36 18.63 -10.27
C LEU A 362 2.02 17.28 -10.90
N ARG A 363 0.78 17.13 -11.39
CA ARG A 363 0.26 15.88 -11.96
C ARG A 363 -0.65 16.15 -13.16
N ILE A 364 -0.70 15.14 -14.03
CA ILE A 364 -1.67 15.03 -15.10
C ILE A 364 -2.89 14.28 -14.59
N ALA A 365 -4.08 14.79 -14.91
CA ALA A 365 -5.35 14.10 -14.78
C ALA A 365 -5.94 13.87 -16.17
N ARG A 366 -6.18 12.60 -16.52
CA ARG A 366 -6.86 12.22 -17.77
C ARG A 366 -8.26 11.71 -17.44
N TYR A 367 -9.26 12.47 -17.85
CA TYR A 367 -10.65 12.02 -17.83
C TYR A 367 -11.03 11.45 -19.20
N ALA A 368 -11.71 10.31 -19.23
CA ALA A 368 -12.24 9.74 -20.46
C ALA A 368 -13.65 9.19 -20.22
N GLU A 369 -14.62 9.61 -21.02
CA GLU A 369 -15.99 9.06 -21.03
C GLU A 369 -16.33 8.50 -22.42
N PRO A 370 -17.18 7.47 -22.53
CA PRO A 370 -17.69 7.05 -23.83
C PRO A 370 -18.38 8.20 -24.58
N LYS A 371 -18.41 8.14 -25.91
CA LYS A 371 -19.18 9.12 -26.72
C LYS A 371 -20.67 9.09 -26.39
N GLU A 372 -21.19 7.91 -26.08
CA GLU A 372 -22.59 7.68 -25.71
C GLU A 372 -22.72 7.37 -24.22
N GLY A 373 -23.29 8.30 -23.46
CA GLY A 373 -23.46 8.19 -22.01
C GLY A 373 -22.16 8.35 -21.21
N THR A 374 -22.24 8.08 -19.90
CA THR A 374 -21.10 8.27 -18.96
C THR A 374 -20.73 7.00 -18.20
N SER A 375 -21.38 5.88 -18.50
CA SER A 375 -21.10 4.58 -17.89
C SER A 375 -19.77 4.03 -18.38
N GLY A 376 -18.83 3.76 -17.47
CA GLY A 376 -17.48 3.33 -17.83
C GLY A 376 -16.47 4.48 -17.99
N ALA A 377 -16.79 5.69 -17.50
CA ALA A 377 -15.82 6.76 -17.43
C ALA A 377 -14.58 6.38 -16.60
N ALA A 378 -13.41 6.86 -17.00
CA ALA A 378 -12.14 6.64 -16.34
C ALA A 378 -11.49 7.96 -15.96
N LEU A 379 -10.79 7.96 -14.83
CA LEU A 379 -10.00 9.07 -14.32
C LEU A 379 -8.63 8.53 -13.92
N ASP A 380 -7.61 8.92 -14.67
CA ASP A 380 -6.25 8.45 -14.48
C ASP A 380 -5.35 9.60 -13.99
N PHE A 381 -4.46 9.31 -13.04
CA PHE A 381 -3.49 10.26 -12.51
C PHE A 381 -2.05 9.84 -12.77
N ALA A 382 -1.22 10.79 -13.22
CA ALA A 382 0.21 10.60 -13.30
C ALA A 382 0.97 11.80 -12.74
N ARG A 383 1.96 11.50 -11.90
CA ARG A 383 2.87 12.50 -11.35
C ARG A 383 3.84 12.96 -12.43
N VAL A 384 4.06 14.28 -12.54
CA VAL A 384 4.92 14.89 -13.57
C VAL A 384 5.74 16.08 -13.04
N ASP A 385 5.89 16.21 -11.72
CA ASP A 385 6.74 17.24 -11.13
C ASP A 385 8.19 17.08 -11.59
N GLY A 386 8.81 18.22 -11.93
CA GLY A 386 10.16 18.23 -12.51
C GLY A 386 10.26 17.66 -13.92
N ALA A 387 9.14 17.53 -14.65
CA ALA A 387 9.17 17.19 -16.06
C ALA A 387 9.99 18.23 -16.84
N GLY A 388 10.75 17.73 -17.82
CA GLY A 388 11.50 18.56 -18.76
C GLY A 388 11.20 18.15 -20.19
N THR A 389 11.93 18.71 -21.15
CA THR A 389 11.65 18.53 -22.59
C THR A 389 11.48 17.07 -22.98
N ALA A 390 12.35 16.18 -22.47
CA ALA A 390 12.31 14.76 -22.80
C ALA A 390 11.13 14.01 -22.18
N THR A 391 10.86 14.22 -20.90
CA THR A 391 9.81 13.50 -20.16
C THR A 391 8.41 14.11 -20.36
N ALA A 392 8.33 15.33 -20.88
CA ALA A 392 7.10 16.01 -21.28
C ALA A 392 6.87 15.98 -22.81
N SER A 393 7.44 15.00 -23.53
CA SER A 393 7.32 14.92 -25.00
C SER A 393 6.03 14.24 -25.48
N ALA A 394 5.35 13.44 -24.65
CA ALA A 394 4.09 12.79 -25.00
C ALA A 394 3.26 12.38 -23.77
N LEU A 395 1.96 12.18 -23.96
CA LEU A 395 1.02 11.62 -22.99
C LEU A 395 0.13 10.57 -23.65
N VAL A 396 -0.18 9.49 -22.95
CA VAL A 396 -1.15 8.51 -23.40
C VAL A 396 -2.55 9.10 -23.27
N VAL A 397 -3.30 9.13 -24.38
CA VAL A 397 -4.68 9.65 -24.42
C VAL A 397 -5.72 8.56 -24.59
N GLY A 398 -5.34 7.36 -25.04
CA GLY A 398 -6.28 6.26 -25.21
C GLY A 398 -5.58 4.91 -25.30
N ARG A 399 -6.28 3.88 -24.81
CA ARG A 399 -5.91 2.47 -24.94
C ARG A 399 -7.14 1.67 -25.34
N THR A 400 -7.10 1.10 -26.52
CA THR A 400 -8.26 0.42 -27.12
C THR A 400 -7.75 -0.79 -27.91
N ASP A 401 -8.31 -1.97 -27.66
CA ASP A 401 -8.01 -3.21 -28.40
C ASP A 401 -6.50 -3.54 -28.54
N GLY A 402 -5.75 -3.40 -27.45
CA GLY A 402 -4.29 -3.66 -27.47
C GLY A 402 -3.45 -2.55 -28.10
N ASN A 403 -4.06 -1.48 -28.58
CA ASN A 403 -3.39 -0.31 -29.13
C ASN A 403 -3.33 0.84 -28.11
N VAL A 404 -2.41 1.76 -28.35
CA VAL A 404 -2.22 3.00 -27.60
C VAL A 404 -2.10 4.18 -28.55
N ARG A 405 -2.68 5.31 -28.16
CA ARG A 405 -2.51 6.61 -28.82
C ARG A 405 -1.90 7.62 -27.87
N TYR A 406 -1.10 8.50 -28.44
CA TYR A 406 -0.37 9.52 -27.69
C TYR A 406 -0.75 10.90 -28.17
N LEU A 407 -0.85 11.84 -27.24
CA LEU A 407 -0.80 13.26 -27.51
C LEU A 407 0.66 13.71 -27.41
N THR A 408 1.21 14.22 -28.51
CA THR A 408 2.60 14.69 -28.57
C THR A 408 2.74 16.15 -28.14
N ALA A 409 3.89 16.51 -27.58
CA ALA A 409 4.22 17.89 -27.25
C ALA A 409 4.22 18.80 -28.48
N PRO A 410 3.95 20.11 -28.32
CA PRO A 410 3.83 21.03 -29.45
C PRO A 410 5.15 21.27 -30.22
N TRP A 411 6.30 20.97 -29.61
CA TRP A 411 7.61 21.06 -30.27
C TRP A 411 8.01 19.80 -31.06
N VAL A 412 7.23 18.72 -30.98
CA VAL A 412 7.53 17.47 -31.68
C VAL A 412 7.09 17.62 -33.14
N SER A 413 8.06 17.68 -34.05
CA SER A 413 7.84 17.79 -35.50
C SER A 413 7.71 16.43 -36.19
N GLU A 414 8.37 15.39 -35.67
CA GLU A 414 8.36 14.04 -36.26
C GLU A 414 7.98 12.98 -35.23
N VAL A 415 7.21 11.97 -35.65
CA VAL A 415 6.90 10.78 -34.84
C VAL A 415 7.13 9.54 -35.67
N ALA A 416 7.84 8.58 -35.09
CA ALA A 416 8.01 7.25 -35.68
C ALA A 416 7.87 6.16 -34.62
N VAL A 417 7.57 4.95 -35.05
CA VAL A 417 7.57 3.74 -34.22
C VAL A 417 8.80 2.92 -34.58
N ARG A 418 9.53 2.49 -33.55
CA ARG A 418 10.65 1.57 -33.65
C ARG A 418 10.37 0.32 -32.83
N ASP A 419 10.61 -0.85 -33.42
CA ASP A 419 10.77 -2.07 -32.64
C ASP A 419 12.16 -2.08 -32.02
N LEU A 420 12.25 -2.07 -30.68
CA LEU A 420 13.53 -2.12 -29.98
C LEU A 420 14.22 -3.47 -30.15
N THR A 421 13.48 -4.56 -30.42
CA THR A 421 14.04 -5.91 -30.56
C THR A 421 14.79 -6.11 -31.88
N ASP A 422 14.52 -5.28 -32.89
CA ASP A 422 15.26 -5.25 -34.15
C ASP A 422 16.11 -3.97 -34.25
N PRO A 423 17.41 -4.05 -33.92
CA PRO A 423 18.28 -2.88 -33.93
C PRO A 423 18.60 -2.37 -35.35
N SER A 424 18.32 -3.17 -36.38
CA SER A 424 18.60 -2.87 -37.80
C SER A 424 17.40 -2.30 -38.54
N ALA A 425 16.18 -2.60 -38.06
CA ALA A 425 14.95 -2.07 -38.62
C ALA A 425 14.97 -0.54 -38.69
N ARG A 426 14.40 0.03 -39.75
CA ARG A 426 14.14 1.47 -39.81
C ARG A 426 12.91 1.80 -38.96
N ALA A 427 12.93 2.97 -38.32
CA ALA A 427 11.73 3.47 -37.67
C ALA A 427 10.69 3.80 -38.74
N ARG A 428 9.43 3.47 -38.46
CA ARG A 428 8.31 3.69 -39.38
C ARG A 428 7.60 4.97 -38.97
N ALA A 429 7.47 5.92 -39.90
CA ALA A 429 6.73 7.15 -39.64
C ALA A 429 5.31 6.83 -39.13
N LEU A 430 4.85 7.60 -38.15
CA LEU A 430 3.53 7.49 -37.54
C LEU A 430 2.77 8.78 -37.79
N GLY A 431 1.57 8.66 -38.36
CA GLY A 431 0.71 9.82 -38.58
C GLY A 431 0.26 10.45 -37.27
N ARG A 432 -0.08 11.74 -37.34
CA ARG A 432 -0.74 12.47 -36.25
C ARG A 432 -1.85 13.36 -36.80
N THR A 433 -2.84 13.62 -35.97
CA THR A 433 -3.82 14.68 -36.21
C THR A 433 -3.19 16.06 -36.06
N GLU A 434 -3.86 17.10 -36.53
CA GLU A 434 -3.43 18.50 -36.34
C GLU A 434 -3.30 18.88 -34.85
N ASP A 435 -4.14 18.28 -34.00
CA ASP A 435 -4.08 18.43 -32.54
C ASP A 435 -2.91 17.68 -31.88
N GLY A 436 -2.17 16.88 -32.64
CA GLY A 436 -1.00 16.14 -32.17
C GLY A 436 -1.31 14.77 -31.57
N VAL A 437 -2.48 14.18 -31.83
CA VAL A 437 -2.81 12.81 -31.44
C VAL A 437 -2.28 11.84 -32.50
N THR A 438 -1.50 10.83 -32.10
CA THR A 438 -0.94 9.86 -33.02
C THR A 438 -1.97 8.86 -33.54
N ASP A 439 -1.67 8.27 -34.69
CA ASP A 439 -2.24 6.98 -35.12
C ASP A 439 -2.03 5.89 -34.04
N PRO A 440 -2.86 4.83 -34.02
CA PRO A 440 -2.71 3.73 -33.06
C PRO A 440 -1.39 2.99 -33.24
N VAL A 441 -0.77 2.64 -32.11
CA VAL A 441 0.40 1.76 -32.06
C VAL A 441 0.11 0.58 -31.14
N ALA A 442 0.53 -0.63 -31.51
CA ALA A 442 0.39 -1.78 -30.63
C ALA A 442 1.15 -1.54 -29.31
N SER A 443 0.44 -1.65 -28.19
CA SER A 443 0.95 -1.36 -26.84
C SER A 443 1.83 -2.50 -26.33
N SER A 444 3.13 -2.22 -26.20
CA SER A 444 4.11 -3.15 -25.61
C SER A 444 3.76 -3.50 -24.15
N ALA A 445 3.11 -2.59 -23.42
CA ALA A 445 2.71 -2.80 -22.03
C ALA A 445 1.64 -3.91 -21.85
N GLN A 446 0.83 -4.16 -22.89
CA GLN A 446 -0.24 -5.16 -22.88
C GLN A 446 0.19 -6.51 -23.50
N ALA A 447 1.41 -6.60 -24.04
CA ALA A 447 1.91 -7.81 -24.67
C ALA A 447 2.13 -8.92 -23.62
N ARG A 448 1.66 -10.14 -23.91
CA ARG A 448 1.85 -11.33 -23.05
C ARG A 448 3.21 -12.00 -23.24
N LYS A 449 3.81 -11.85 -24.43
CA LYS A 449 5.12 -12.37 -24.81
C LYS A 449 5.90 -11.23 -25.46
N CYS A 450 7.20 -11.18 -25.24
CA CYS A 450 8.07 -10.23 -25.93
C CYS A 450 8.57 -10.83 -27.24
N THR A 451 7.76 -10.70 -28.30
CA THR A 451 8.19 -10.99 -29.67
C THR A 451 8.65 -9.74 -30.42
N SER A 452 8.17 -8.58 -29.97
CA SER A 452 8.47 -7.25 -30.48
C SER A 452 8.27 -6.26 -29.33
N TRP A 453 8.98 -5.13 -29.35
CA TRP A 453 8.78 -4.06 -28.38
C TRP A 453 8.74 -2.71 -29.07
N ASN A 454 7.53 -2.19 -29.31
CA ASN A 454 7.36 -0.87 -29.92
C ASN A 454 7.69 0.24 -28.92
N ALA A 455 8.56 1.15 -29.36
CA ALA A 455 8.85 2.44 -28.75
C ALA A 455 8.56 3.57 -29.76
N LEU A 456 8.25 4.76 -29.24
CA LEU A 456 8.08 5.96 -30.06
C LEU A 456 9.40 6.73 -30.14
N GLU A 457 9.78 7.12 -31.36
CA GLU A 457 10.78 8.13 -31.62
C GLU A 457 10.07 9.47 -31.84
N LEU A 458 10.41 10.47 -31.03
CA LEU A 458 9.84 11.81 -31.04
C LEU A 458 10.96 12.79 -31.43
N GLY A 459 10.90 13.28 -32.66
CA GLY A 459 11.84 14.25 -33.19
C GLY A 459 11.39 15.68 -32.91
N ASP A 460 12.32 16.51 -32.45
CA ASP A 460 12.26 17.97 -32.60
C ASP A 460 13.40 18.44 -33.53
N ASN A 461 13.54 19.74 -33.73
CA ASN A 461 14.55 20.31 -34.63
C ASN A 461 16.01 20.06 -34.19
N ALA A 462 16.25 19.56 -32.97
CA ALA A 462 17.58 19.37 -32.41
C ALA A 462 17.91 17.89 -32.16
N THR A 463 16.95 17.09 -31.73
CA THR A 463 17.21 15.72 -31.28
C THR A 463 16.00 14.80 -31.41
N THR A 464 16.27 13.50 -31.52
CA THR A 464 15.25 12.45 -31.52
C THR A 464 15.29 11.71 -30.20
N ARG A 465 14.17 11.71 -29.49
CA ARG A 465 14.02 11.05 -28.19
C ARG A 465 13.23 9.78 -28.34
N THR A 466 13.67 8.71 -27.70
CA THR A 466 12.92 7.45 -27.69
C THR A 466 12.13 7.33 -26.39
N VAL A 467 10.82 7.13 -26.46
CA VAL A 467 9.97 6.89 -25.29
C VAL A 467 9.23 5.57 -25.43
N THR A 468 8.93 4.91 -24.32
CA THR A 468 8.24 3.62 -24.33
C THR A 468 7.05 3.58 -23.39
N ASP A 469 6.06 2.79 -23.79
CA ASP A 469 4.91 2.46 -22.97
C ASP A 469 5.27 1.45 -21.88
N LEU A 470 5.19 1.87 -20.62
CA LEU A 470 5.30 0.99 -19.44
C LEU A 470 3.97 0.85 -18.69
N GLY A 471 2.85 1.10 -19.36
CA GLY A 471 1.51 0.92 -18.82
C GLY A 471 1.01 2.09 -17.98
N GLU A 472 1.63 3.26 -18.10
CA GLU A 472 1.31 4.49 -17.36
C GLU A 472 0.83 5.58 -18.33
N LEU A 473 0.36 6.73 -17.80
CA LEU A 473 -0.05 7.85 -18.67
C LEU A 473 1.15 8.53 -19.31
N THR A 474 2.26 8.64 -18.59
CA THR A 474 3.51 9.19 -19.10
C THR A 474 4.38 8.06 -19.63
N PRO A 475 4.76 8.06 -20.92
CA PRO A 475 5.72 7.09 -21.43
C PRO A 475 7.11 7.38 -20.84
N ALA A 476 7.89 6.33 -20.61
CA ALA A 476 9.23 6.44 -20.03
C ALA A 476 10.26 6.79 -21.11
N HIS A 477 11.10 7.79 -20.84
CA HIS A 477 12.20 8.18 -21.73
C HIS A 477 13.34 7.15 -21.68
N LEU A 478 13.76 6.65 -22.85
CA LEU A 478 14.82 5.67 -22.98
C LEU A 478 16.15 6.35 -23.36
N THR A 479 17.17 6.10 -22.55
CA THR A 479 18.51 6.65 -22.76
C THR A 479 19.57 5.55 -22.75
N SER A 480 20.78 5.92 -23.16
CA SER A 480 21.94 5.02 -23.14
C SER A 480 23.20 5.71 -22.66
N GLY A 481 24.17 4.92 -22.20
CA GLY A 481 25.47 5.42 -21.78
C GLY A 481 25.55 5.67 -20.28
N ARG A 482 26.62 6.37 -19.87
CA ARG A 482 26.99 6.53 -18.46
C ARG A 482 25.87 7.22 -17.66
N PRO A 483 25.54 6.76 -16.44
CA PRO A 483 24.47 7.33 -15.61
C PRO A 483 24.63 8.82 -15.29
N GLU A 484 25.86 9.32 -15.25
CA GLU A 484 26.20 10.72 -14.98
C GLU A 484 25.98 11.63 -16.20
N ALA A 485 25.96 11.05 -17.40
CA ALA A 485 25.72 11.75 -18.65
C ALA A 485 24.93 10.86 -19.64
N PRO A 486 23.66 10.53 -19.34
CA PRO A 486 22.83 9.73 -20.23
C PRO A 486 22.68 10.44 -21.58
N ARG A 487 22.67 9.67 -22.66
CA ARG A 487 22.51 10.15 -24.03
C ARG A 487 21.25 9.59 -24.63
N GLU A 488 20.70 10.31 -25.60
CA GLU A 488 19.59 9.80 -26.41
C GLU A 488 19.94 8.46 -27.05
N LEU A 489 18.94 7.60 -27.20
CA LEU A 489 19.08 6.29 -27.83
C LEU A 489 19.32 6.47 -29.34
N ALA A 490 20.58 6.72 -29.70
CA ALA A 490 21.01 6.98 -31.06
C ALA A 490 22.19 6.07 -31.46
N GLY A 491 22.27 5.74 -32.74
CA GLY A 491 23.35 4.93 -33.31
C GLY A 491 23.20 3.42 -33.13
N GLY A 492 23.91 2.66 -33.97
CA GLY A 492 23.76 1.20 -34.04
C GLY A 492 24.20 0.46 -32.77
N ALA A 493 25.19 0.96 -32.04
CA ALA A 493 25.68 0.32 -30.81
C ALA A 493 24.65 0.39 -29.67
N ALA A 494 24.06 1.56 -29.43
CA ALA A 494 23.01 1.74 -28.43
C ALA A 494 21.78 0.89 -28.77
N ARG A 495 21.36 0.88 -30.04
CA ARG A 495 20.24 0.05 -30.53
C ARG A 495 20.48 -1.43 -30.31
N ARG A 496 21.67 -1.97 -30.64
CA ARG A 496 22.01 -3.38 -30.41
C ARG A 496 21.98 -3.76 -28.93
N SER A 497 22.51 -2.90 -28.05
CA SER A 497 22.47 -3.14 -26.60
C SER A 497 21.02 -3.12 -26.08
N TRP A 498 20.21 -2.18 -26.56
CA TRP A 498 18.79 -2.10 -26.20
C TRP A 498 17.96 -3.28 -26.73
N ALA A 499 18.29 -3.85 -27.89
CA ALA A 499 17.58 -5.01 -28.43
C ALA A 499 17.62 -6.22 -27.49
N GLN A 500 18.76 -6.43 -26.82
CA GLN A 500 18.88 -7.49 -25.82
C GLN A 500 18.28 -7.13 -24.44
N THR A 501 17.97 -5.84 -24.21
CA THR A 501 17.33 -5.34 -22.98
C THR A 501 15.81 -5.22 -23.10
N ALA A 502 15.27 -4.99 -24.32
CA ALA A 502 13.89 -4.61 -24.55
C ALA A 502 12.89 -5.56 -23.89
N CYS A 503 13.13 -6.86 -23.97
CA CYS A 503 12.26 -7.89 -23.37
C CYS A 503 12.35 -7.99 -21.84
N LEU A 504 13.23 -7.22 -21.20
CA LEU A 504 13.29 -7.08 -19.75
C LEU A 504 12.54 -5.85 -19.24
N LEU A 505 12.12 -4.92 -20.11
CA LEU A 505 11.32 -3.74 -19.70
C LEU A 505 10.04 -4.07 -18.91
N PRO A 506 9.34 -5.21 -19.10
CA PRO A 506 8.24 -5.60 -18.24
C PRO A 506 8.59 -5.69 -16.75
N THR A 507 9.86 -5.89 -16.37
CA THR A 507 10.24 -6.01 -14.95
C THR A 507 10.25 -4.66 -14.22
N VAL A 508 10.20 -3.55 -14.95
CA VAL A 508 10.21 -2.19 -14.37
C VAL A 508 8.90 -1.42 -14.62
N ARG A 509 7.91 -2.03 -15.28
CA ARG A 509 6.65 -1.37 -15.63
C ARG A 509 5.75 -1.04 -14.43
N SER A 510 4.88 -0.04 -14.57
CA SER A 510 3.85 0.32 -13.57
C SER A 510 4.39 0.75 -12.19
N HIS A 511 5.53 1.46 -12.15
CA HIS A 511 6.18 1.93 -10.92
C HIS A 511 6.38 3.46 -10.85
N GLY A 512 5.76 4.21 -11.76
CA GLY A 512 5.91 5.65 -11.94
C GLY A 512 7.21 6.01 -12.64
N VAL A 513 7.58 5.25 -13.68
CA VAL A 513 8.87 5.34 -14.34
C VAL A 513 8.89 6.53 -15.28
N ARG A 514 9.79 7.49 -15.01
CA ARG A 514 9.98 8.67 -15.88
C ARG A 514 11.03 8.42 -16.96
N SER A 515 12.04 7.59 -16.67
CA SER A 515 13.12 7.30 -17.59
C SER A 515 13.79 5.96 -17.28
N VAL A 516 14.33 5.32 -18.31
CA VAL A 516 15.15 4.11 -18.19
C VAL A 516 16.46 4.33 -18.94
N ASN A 517 17.59 4.30 -18.23
CA ASN A 517 18.92 4.36 -18.83
C ASN A 517 19.51 2.95 -18.98
N SER A 518 20.17 2.67 -20.11
CA SER A 518 20.89 1.42 -20.34
C SER A 518 22.38 1.69 -20.59
N TRP A 519 23.23 1.20 -19.70
CA TRP A 519 24.67 1.47 -19.71
C TRP A 519 25.49 0.18 -19.83
N ALA A 520 26.21 0.01 -20.94
CA ALA A 520 27.26 -1.00 -21.04
C ALA A 520 28.47 -0.59 -20.18
N TYR A 521 28.65 -1.24 -19.03
CA TYR A 521 29.67 -0.87 -18.05
C TYR A 521 30.95 -1.71 -18.15
N ALA A 522 30.88 -2.90 -18.75
CA ALA A 522 32.06 -3.73 -19.04
C ALA A 522 31.85 -4.62 -20.27
N HIS A 523 32.97 -5.04 -20.87
CA HIS A 523 33.02 -6.06 -21.93
C HIS A 523 33.92 -7.20 -21.45
N GLN A 524 33.53 -8.44 -21.69
CA GLN A 524 34.23 -9.61 -21.21
C GLN A 524 34.42 -10.62 -22.34
N THR A 525 35.67 -10.92 -22.67
CA THR A 525 36.01 -12.05 -23.54
C THR A 525 35.63 -13.35 -22.82
N LEU A 526 34.85 -14.19 -23.49
CA LEU A 526 34.38 -15.45 -22.94
C LEU A 526 35.41 -16.55 -23.16
N PRO A 527 35.55 -17.48 -22.20
CA PRO A 527 36.40 -18.66 -22.35
C PRO A 527 36.09 -19.47 -23.60
N GLU A 528 37.06 -20.29 -24.03
CA GLU A 528 36.90 -21.23 -25.15
C GLU A 528 36.45 -20.52 -26.45
N ASP A 529 36.95 -19.30 -26.71
CA ASP A 529 36.67 -18.49 -27.90
C ASP A 529 35.18 -18.26 -28.19
N ASN A 530 34.34 -18.21 -27.15
CA ASN A 530 32.88 -18.02 -27.26
C ASN A 530 32.45 -16.56 -27.56
N GLY A 531 33.40 -15.70 -27.98
CA GLY A 531 33.16 -14.29 -28.30
C GLY A 531 33.23 -13.34 -27.09
N THR A 532 32.68 -12.13 -27.25
CA THR A 532 32.72 -11.09 -26.21
C THR A 532 31.32 -10.78 -25.68
N ALA A 533 31.07 -11.06 -24.40
CA ALA A 533 29.86 -10.62 -23.73
C ALA A 533 29.94 -9.15 -23.31
N THR A 534 28.77 -8.53 -23.15
CA THR A 534 28.64 -7.18 -22.61
C THR A 534 27.90 -7.23 -21.28
N TRP A 535 28.44 -6.56 -20.28
CA TRP A 535 27.75 -6.32 -19.03
C TRP A 535 27.02 -4.98 -19.11
N VAL A 536 25.70 -5.03 -18.94
CA VAL A 536 24.83 -3.87 -19.08
C VAL A 536 24.10 -3.63 -17.77
N CYS A 537 24.05 -2.39 -17.33
CA CYS A 537 23.22 -1.99 -16.22
C CYS A 537 22.06 -1.14 -16.74
N THR A 538 20.84 -1.56 -16.43
CA THR A 538 19.61 -0.83 -16.76
C THR A 538 18.99 -0.30 -15.50
N ARG A 539 18.77 1.01 -15.44
CA ARG A 539 18.19 1.70 -14.28
C ARG A 539 16.94 2.44 -14.68
N ALA A 540 15.82 2.08 -14.07
CA ALA A 540 14.55 2.76 -14.17
C ALA A 540 14.41 3.76 -13.02
N GLU A 541 14.32 5.04 -13.35
CA GLU A 541 14.10 6.15 -12.43
C GLU A 541 12.62 6.49 -12.40
N THR A 542 12.11 6.83 -11.21
CA THR A 542 10.71 7.19 -11.02
C THR A 542 10.52 8.69 -10.86
N TRP A 543 9.27 9.15 -11.04
CA TRP A 543 8.86 10.52 -10.72
C TRP A 543 9.01 10.87 -9.23
N ARG A 544 8.98 9.87 -8.34
CA ARG A 544 9.11 10.07 -6.88
C ARG A 544 10.56 10.20 -6.39
N GLY A 545 11.54 9.83 -7.22
CA GLY A 545 12.92 9.62 -6.80
C GLY A 545 13.15 8.32 -6.00
N ALA A 546 12.14 7.80 -5.31
CA ALA A 546 12.14 6.47 -4.69
C ALA A 546 11.34 5.44 -5.53
N GLY A 547 11.55 4.15 -5.30
CA GLY A 547 11.10 3.05 -6.14
C GLY A 547 11.95 2.85 -7.40
N SER A 548 13.20 3.32 -7.41
CA SER A 548 14.12 3.09 -8.54
C SER A 548 14.45 1.60 -8.65
N ARG A 549 14.58 1.08 -9.87
CA ARG A 549 14.90 -0.34 -10.12
C ARG A 549 16.13 -0.46 -10.99
N THR A 550 17.09 -1.25 -10.54
CA THR A 550 18.34 -1.48 -11.25
C THR A 550 18.48 -2.96 -11.59
N LEU A 551 18.88 -3.25 -12.82
CA LEU A 551 19.14 -4.59 -13.33
C LEU A 551 20.56 -4.62 -13.90
N ALA A 552 21.43 -5.44 -13.32
CA ALA A 552 22.67 -5.82 -13.97
C ALA A 552 22.40 -7.04 -14.85
N GLN A 553 22.83 -6.95 -16.11
CA GLN A 553 22.56 -7.91 -17.15
C GLN A 553 23.86 -8.42 -17.76
N PHE A 554 23.85 -9.70 -18.13
CA PHE A 554 24.87 -10.33 -18.93
C PHE A 554 24.32 -10.58 -20.33
N GLN A 555 24.85 -9.84 -21.31
CA GLN A 555 24.49 -9.92 -22.72
C GLN A 555 25.51 -10.78 -23.47
N ALA A 556 25.18 -12.06 -23.68
CA ALA A 556 26.04 -13.01 -24.36
C ALA A 556 25.98 -12.85 -25.90
N PRO A 557 27.07 -13.14 -26.63
CA PRO A 557 27.08 -13.10 -28.10
C PRO A 557 25.99 -13.97 -28.71
N GLY A 558 25.32 -13.43 -29.74
CA GLY A 558 24.30 -14.15 -30.51
C GLY A 558 23.01 -14.50 -29.75
N LYS A 559 22.82 -14.03 -28.51
CA LYS A 559 21.57 -14.21 -27.76
C LYS A 559 20.62 -13.04 -28.00
N PRO A 560 19.30 -13.29 -28.12
CA PRO A 560 18.31 -12.25 -28.38
C PRO A 560 17.96 -11.44 -27.13
N THR A 561 18.29 -11.92 -25.93
CA THR A 561 17.97 -11.25 -24.66
C THR A 561 19.08 -11.48 -23.65
N GLY A 562 19.40 -10.44 -22.87
CA GLY A 562 20.35 -10.52 -21.77
C GLY A 562 19.80 -11.32 -20.59
N ALA A 563 20.67 -11.98 -19.85
CA ALA A 563 20.31 -12.64 -18.59
C ALA A 563 20.44 -11.65 -17.42
N ILE A 564 19.43 -11.59 -16.54
CA ILE A 564 19.53 -10.78 -15.32
C ILE A 564 20.50 -11.46 -14.35
N ALA A 565 21.64 -10.83 -14.12
CA ALA A 565 22.69 -11.29 -13.22
C ALA A 565 22.43 -10.85 -11.78
N ALA A 566 21.91 -9.63 -11.61
CA ALA A 566 21.55 -9.06 -10.32
C ALA A 566 20.47 -8.00 -10.48
N LYS A 567 19.74 -7.73 -9.40
CA LYS A 567 18.70 -6.70 -9.34
C LYS A 567 18.78 -5.98 -7.99
N ALA A 568 18.38 -4.73 -7.98
CA ALA A 568 18.26 -3.92 -6.77
C ALA A 568 17.05 -2.99 -6.88
N GLU A 569 16.45 -2.67 -5.74
CA GLU A 569 15.43 -1.62 -5.59
C GLU A 569 15.96 -0.53 -4.67
N ASP A 570 15.80 0.73 -5.05
CA ASP A 570 16.26 1.89 -4.28
C ASP A 570 17.75 1.94 -3.91
N ALA A 571 18.57 1.13 -4.58
CA ALA A 571 20.02 1.23 -4.50
C ALA A 571 20.53 2.45 -5.28
N PRO A 572 21.63 3.11 -4.86
CA PRO A 572 22.25 4.22 -5.61
C PRO A 572 23.04 3.74 -6.83
N ALA A 573 23.44 2.46 -6.84
CA ALA A 573 24.24 1.82 -7.88
C ALA A 573 23.64 2.04 -9.27
N CYS A 574 24.51 2.19 -10.28
CA CYS A 574 24.13 2.48 -11.66
C CYS A 574 23.38 3.81 -11.84
N GLY A 575 23.38 4.66 -10.81
CA GLY A 575 22.80 5.99 -10.82
C GLY A 575 23.86 7.08 -10.98
N PRO A 576 23.45 8.33 -11.23
CA PRO A 576 24.36 9.46 -11.38
C PRO A 576 25.20 9.76 -10.12
N ARG A 577 24.72 9.32 -8.94
CA ARG A 577 25.43 9.50 -7.66
C ARG A 577 26.40 8.36 -7.34
N ASP A 578 26.11 7.16 -7.87
CA ASP A 578 26.96 6.00 -7.66
C ASP A 578 26.95 5.10 -8.92
N PRO A 579 27.85 5.36 -9.87
CA PRO A 579 27.95 4.59 -11.11
C PRO A 579 28.63 3.21 -10.90
N LYS A 580 28.91 2.80 -9.66
CA LYS A 580 29.62 1.54 -9.40
C LYS A 580 28.65 0.37 -9.47
N VAL A 581 29.02 -0.68 -10.21
CA VAL A 581 28.22 -1.89 -10.38
C VAL A 581 29.14 -3.10 -10.43
N LEU A 582 28.77 -4.16 -9.72
CA LEU A 582 29.38 -5.49 -9.80
C LEU A 582 28.27 -6.53 -9.89
N ALA A 583 28.39 -7.47 -10.82
CA ALA A 583 27.48 -8.59 -10.94
C ALA A 583 28.20 -9.84 -11.46
N GLY A 584 27.59 -11.00 -11.26
CA GLY A 584 28.11 -12.27 -11.74
C GLY A 584 27.04 -13.24 -12.18
N VAL A 585 27.41 -14.15 -13.08
CA VAL A 585 26.55 -15.21 -13.59
C VAL A 585 27.30 -16.53 -13.61
N LEU A 586 26.58 -17.62 -13.41
CA LEU A 586 27.05 -18.95 -13.78
C LEU A 586 26.67 -19.19 -15.24
N TRP A 587 27.66 -19.33 -16.11
CA TRP A 587 27.49 -19.44 -17.55
C TRP A 587 28.09 -20.74 -18.07
N LYS A 588 27.42 -21.33 -19.06
CA LYS A 588 27.87 -22.56 -19.74
C LYS A 588 28.41 -22.21 -21.12
N SER A 589 29.63 -22.64 -21.40
CA SER A 589 30.25 -22.48 -22.72
C SER A 589 29.58 -23.36 -23.77
N GLN A 590 29.81 -23.06 -25.06
CA GLN A 590 29.37 -23.94 -26.14
C GLN A 590 30.07 -25.32 -26.07
N GLY A 591 31.29 -25.39 -25.53
CA GLY A 591 32.00 -26.64 -25.23
C GLY A 591 31.44 -27.42 -24.04
N GLY A 592 30.47 -26.87 -23.32
CA GLY A 592 29.76 -27.54 -22.23
C GLY A 592 30.37 -27.36 -20.83
N SER A 593 31.48 -26.61 -20.71
CA SER A 593 32.10 -26.26 -19.43
C SER A 593 31.33 -25.16 -18.71
N TRP A 594 31.22 -25.26 -17.40
CA TRP A 594 30.63 -24.22 -16.55
C TRP A 594 31.71 -23.24 -16.06
N TYR A 595 31.38 -21.96 -16.09
CA TYR A 595 32.21 -20.86 -15.62
C TYR A 595 31.42 -19.91 -14.73
N LEU A 596 32.03 -19.46 -13.65
CA LEU A 596 31.60 -18.26 -12.95
C LEU A 596 32.23 -17.06 -13.66
N LEU A 597 31.37 -16.20 -14.21
CA LEU A 597 31.75 -14.94 -14.83
C LEU A 597 31.32 -13.79 -13.93
N ALA A 598 32.16 -12.77 -13.79
CA ALA A 598 31.80 -11.53 -13.15
C ALA A 598 32.31 -10.32 -13.93
N GLY A 599 31.51 -9.25 -13.90
CA GLY A 599 31.81 -7.97 -14.52
C GLY A 599 31.57 -6.84 -13.54
N GLY A 600 32.57 -5.97 -13.42
CA GLY A 600 32.54 -4.74 -12.65
C GLY A 600 32.62 -3.51 -13.56
N SER A 601 32.10 -2.36 -13.12
CA SER A 601 32.33 -1.09 -13.81
C SER A 601 33.82 -0.74 -13.82
N ARG A 602 34.24 0.15 -14.74
CA ARG A 602 35.66 0.45 -15.00
C ARG A 602 36.46 0.91 -13.77
N GLN A 603 35.81 1.39 -12.72
CA GLN A 603 36.45 1.82 -11.47
C GLN A 603 36.92 0.66 -10.58
N ILE A 604 36.49 -0.58 -10.86
CA ILE A 604 36.88 -1.77 -10.11
C ILE A 604 38.22 -2.28 -10.66
N GLU A 605 39.23 -2.34 -9.79
CA GLU A 605 40.60 -2.72 -10.11
C GLU A 605 40.89 -4.20 -9.86
N SER A 606 40.09 -4.87 -9.02
CA SER A 606 40.17 -6.33 -8.87
C SER A 606 38.83 -6.92 -8.44
N ILE A 607 38.61 -8.17 -8.81
CA ILE A 607 37.43 -8.95 -8.40
C ILE A 607 37.90 -10.21 -7.69
N GLU A 608 37.31 -10.46 -6.53
CA GLU A 608 37.54 -11.64 -5.71
C GLU A 608 36.23 -12.42 -5.55
N THR A 609 36.36 -13.75 -5.56
CA THR A 609 35.27 -14.68 -5.31
C THR A 609 35.56 -15.51 -4.08
N SER A 610 34.54 -15.72 -3.27
CA SER A 610 34.63 -16.57 -2.08
C SER A 610 33.45 -17.55 -1.99
N GLY A 611 33.49 -18.48 -1.05
CA GLY A 611 32.50 -19.55 -0.92
C GLY A 611 32.77 -20.74 -1.83
N GLY A 612 31.78 -21.14 -2.64
CA GLY A 612 31.82 -22.35 -3.47
C GLY A 612 32.76 -22.30 -4.68
N VAL A 613 33.27 -21.11 -5.00
CA VAL A 613 34.36 -20.89 -5.95
C VAL A 613 35.27 -19.84 -5.33
N ARG A 614 36.58 -20.13 -5.24
CA ARG A 614 37.58 -19.19 -4.73
C ARG A 614 38.58 -18.86 -5.83
N ALA A 615 38.67 -17.59 -6.16
CA ALA A 615 39.56 -17.06 -7.17
C ALA A 615 39.59 -15.54 -7.10
N SER A 616 40.67 -14.95 -7.59
CA SER A 616 40.85 -13.52 -7.76
C SER A 616 41.32 -13.23 -9.18
N ALA A 617 40.96 -12.07 -9.70
CA ALA A 617 41.47 -11.55 -10.96
C ALA A 617 41.75 -10.06 -10.83
N ASP A 618 42.86 -9.64 -11.43
CA ASP A 618 43.18 -8.23 -11.62
C ASP A 618 42.31 -7.66 -12.76
N GLY A 619 41.82 -6.44 -12.58
CA GLY A 619 40.88 -5.76 -13.46
C GLY A 619 39.41 -5.96 -13.09
N ASN A 620 38.54 -5.45 -13.96
CA ASN A 620 37.09 -5.37 -13.74
C ASN A 620 36.30 -6.56 -14.31
N THR A 621 36.96 -7.66 -14.67
CA THR A 621 36.28 -8.89 -15.12
C THR A 621 36.96 -10.12 -14.53
N LEU A 622 36.17 -11.16 -14.23
CA LEU A 622 36.66 -12.42 -13.72
C LEU A 622 35.98 -13.58 -14.45
N SER A 623 36.78 -14.60 -14.79
CA SER A 623 36.31 -15.83 -15.43
C SER A 623 37.02 -17.03 -14.81
N VAL A 624 36.25 -17.89 -14.14
CA VAL A 624 36.81 -19.02 -13.38
C VAL A 624 35.98 -20.26 -13.64
N ARG A 625 36.64 -21.40 -13.87
CA ARG A 625 35.93 -22.66 -14.09
C ARG A 625 35.16 -23.04 -12.83
N ALA A 626 33.90 -23.43 -13.00
CA ALA A 626 32.99 -23.74 -11.91
C ALA A 626 32.26 -25.06 -12.18
N LYS A 627 31.55 -25.56 -11.16
CA LYS A 627 30.60 -26.67 -11.31
C LYS A 627 29.20 -26.11 -11.56
N GLU A 628 28.34 -26.93 -12.17
CA GLU A 628 26.92 -26.61 -12.28
C GLU A 628 26.32 -26.32 -10.89
N GLY A 629 25.50 -25.26 -10.79
CA GLY A 629 24.87 -24.85 -9.53
C GLY A 629 25.80 -24.25 -8.48
N ALA A 630 27.08 -24.00 -8.79
CA ALA A 630 28.00 -23.36 -7.87
C ALA A 630 27.49 -21.98 -7.43
N ARG A 631 27.66 -21.67 -6.13
CA ARG A 631 27.34 -20.37 -5.53
C ARG A 631 28.61 -19.76 -4.98
N ALA A 632 28.87 -18.51 -5.37
CA ALA A 632 30.00 -17.74 -4.90
C ALA A 632 29.54 -16.37 -4.45
N GLU A 633 30.22 -15.84 -3.43
CA GLU A 633 30.16 -14.42 -3.13
C GLU A 633 31.18 -13.69 -4.00
N LEU A 634 30.86 -12.45 -4.35
CA LEU A 634 31.63 -11.65 -5.30
C LEU A 634 31.87 -10.28 -4.66
N ASP A 635 33.12 -9.87 -4.69
CA ASP A 635 33.57 -8.63 -4.10
C ASP A 635 34.55 -7.95 -5.06
N GLY A 636 34.37 -6.67 -5.29
CA GLY A 636 35.28 -5.83 -6.06
C GLY A 636 36.08 -4.91 -5.14
N ARG A 637 37.28 -4.52 -5.56
CA ARG A 637 38.05 -3.43 -4.93
C ARG A 637 38.26 -2.29 -5.90
N LEU A 638 38.14 -1.06 -5.40
CA LEU A 638 38.51 0.17 -6.11
C LEU A 638 40.00 0.47 -5.94
N GLU A 639 40.51 1.44 -6.70
CA GLU A 639 41.89 1.93 -6.60
C GLU A 639 42.27 2.39 -5.19
N ASN A 640 41.32 3.02 -4.47
CA ASN A 640 41.52 3.48 -3.08
C ASN A 640 41.39 2.36 -2.04
N GLY A 641 41.18 1.10 -2.45
CA GLY A 641 41.00 -0.05 -1.58
C GLY A 641 39.57 -0.28 -1.09
N ASP A 642 38.63 0.63 -1.38
CA ASP A 642 37.23 0.48 -0.98
C ASP A 642 36.59 -0.74 -1.64
N LYS A 643 35.74 -1.42 -0.86
CA LYS A 643 35.04 -2.63 -1.29
C LYS A 643 33.73 -2.29 -2.00
N VAL A 644 33.50 -2.89 -3.16
CA VAL A 644 32.22 -2.86 -3.89
C VAL A 644 31.60 -4.25 -3.84
N SER A 645 30.40 -4.35 -3.25
CA SER A 645 29.66 -5.61 -3.24
C SER A 645 28.81 -5.78 -4.50
N VAL A 646 28.37 -7.01 -4.77
CA VAL A 646 27.40 -7.30 -5.82
C VAL A 646 26.13 -6.47 -5.64
N LEU A 647 25.57 -5.99 -6.75
CA LEU A 647 24.27 -5.33 -6.78
C LEU A 647 23.18 -6.20 -6.10
N ARG A 648 22.46 -5.65 -5.12
CA ARG A 648 21.38 -6.34 -4.39
C ARG A 648 20.23 -5.42 -4.05
#